data_AF-B4D3L1-F1
#
_entry.id   AF-B4D3L1-F1
#
_cell.length_a   1.000
_cell.length_b   1.000
_cell.length_c   1.000
_cell.angle_alpha   90.00
_cell.angle_beta   90.00
_cell.angle_gamma   90.00
#
_symmetry.space_group_name_H-M   'P 1'
#
loop_
_entity.id
_entity.type
_entity.pdbx_description
1 polymer ?
#
loop_
_entity_poly.entity_id
_entity_poly.type
_entity_poly.pdbx_seq_one_letter_code
_entity_poly.pdbx_strand_id
1 'polypeptide(L)'
;MVCVMGASGSGKSTLLRALSGQLQPSQGEILLNGQSLYDNVEQLRRFVSYIPQDDAFDDHLTIEENMSFAAAIRSPHLSRRDRGRRIEGKLTELGLSERRDNIVGSAIKKTLSGGERKRLNIGLDMVSSADVYLFDEPTSGLSSKDSEHVIEIIRSMAHNKIVLVTLHQPTSKLFQMFSKALLLDKGGRMVFYGTPTEMLSYFAAAEHEQHFGTELGGCPACGTTRPEFIFDVLETPLRDLSGDIIYEENSQGQLVPARRFSPDYWRDKYESFRLLQDMKQVNLRKQGPQPLPAIPPLRKKEPIRWHDEWTQFRTLVRRAFMSKVRNRGNLIITLLVAPALAAIIGWALYFTDDESGKYDFASAFHIPTYIFISLLVAMFLALMNSVDDIIRDRVVLHRERNLDVKLPYYIFAKFTTLALFSAVQCILFVLVGNKILMIRGMFWEYFFFMFITAASGTSLGLVISSIVADAKTAANFVPLVLIPQLIFGGALIKYEEMNRDMDFIYGFKRWLTRHPEASAQGRRDDSALRVPLISRFVATHYSYEALIVAQAKLNPLTIRQDRLQKQMDDLVSKKNRSDAEAARLEDLKDTLALLSGLEAATPRDIEKKLKRVDEILDGKPLDAGALKSHSGVTAERLYTNQKVTDLVAKAETEQNDYRRLRAINVFFSPEKHYDMYIFGHYYMLRISVLTYATTILVGSSLGLMAILYGVLKRQLRTRSRN
;
A
#
# COMPACT_ATOMS: atom_id res chain seq x y z
N MET A 1 -3.22 38.34 -0.83
CA MET A 1 -2.13 37.34 -0.61
C MET A 1 -1.33 37.73 0.62
N VAL A 2 -1.02 36.80 1.52
CA VAL A 2 -0.30 37.03 2.79
C VAL A 2 1.06 36.32 2.77
N CYS A 3 2.13 37.04 3.07
CA CYS A 3 3.45 36.47 3.29
C CYS A 3 3.60 36.07 4.76
N VAL A 4 4.03 34.85 5.04
CA VAL A 4 4.38 34.38 6.38
C VAL A 4 5.90 34.25 6.45
N MET A 5 6.54 35.12 7.21
CA MET A 5 7.98 35.18 7.37
C MET A 5 8.40 34.73 8.77
N GLY A 6 9.66 34.34 8.90
CA GLY A 6 10.24 33.93 10.17
C GLY A 6 11.49 33.09 9.97
N ALA A 7 12.36 33.07 10.97
CA ALA A 7 13.56 32.23 10.96
C ALA A 7 13.22 30.74 10.85
N SER A 8 14.20 29.90 10.52
CA SER A 8 14.01 28.45 10.56
C SER A 8 13.58 28.01 11.97
N GLY A 9 12.61 27.10 12.05
CA GLY A 9 12.04 26.64 13.33
C GLY A 9 11.08 27.62 14.04
N SER A 10 10.74 28.77 13.45
CA SER A 10 9.78 29.72 14.07
C SER A 10 8.32 29.24 14.10
N GLY A 11 8.00 28.07 13.51
CA GLY A 11 6.66 27.51 13.50
C GLY A 11 5.81 27.83 12.26
N LYS A 12 6.41 28.37 11.18
CA LYS A 12 5.73 28.66 9.89
C LYS A 12 4.93 27.47 9.34
N SER A 13 5.60 26.34 9.12
CA SER A 13 4.96 25.13 8.60
C SER A 13 3.97 24.53 9.61
N THR A 14 4.23 24.69 10.92
CA THR A 14 3.30 24.30 11.99
C THR A 14 1.99 25.10 11.91
N LEU A 15 2.08 26.42 11.69
CA LEU A 15 0.93 27.30 11.49
C LEU A 15 0.13 26.90 10.24
N LEU A 16 0.79 26.67 9.09
CA LEU A 16 0.10 26.21 7.88
C LEU A 16 -0.56 24.84 8.07
N ARG A 17 0.08 23.91 8.78
CA ARG A 17 -0.52 22.62 9.13
C ARG A 17 -1.73 22.78 10.03
N ALA A 18 -1.72 23.72 10.98
CA ALA A 18 -2.88 24.02 11.79
C ALA A 18 -4.02 24.63 10.96
N LEU A 19 -3.73 25.59 10.08
CA LEU A 19 -4.73 26.22 9.19
C LEU A 19 -5.30 25.26 8.13
N SER A 20 -4.53 24.24 7.71
CA SER A 20 -4.98 23.21 6.77
C SER A 20 -5.86 22.13 7.39
N GLY A 21 -6.06 22.16 8.71
CA GLY A 21 -6.74 21.10 9.46
C GLY A 21 -5.87 19.84 9.61
N GLN A 22 -4.55 19.92 9.45
CA GLN A 22 -3.61 18.78 9.63
C GLN A 22 -3.15 18.60 11.08
N LEU A 23 -3.07 19.69 11.84
CA LEU A 23 -2.56 19.71 13.20
C LEU A 23 -3.50 20.48 14.12
N GLN A 24 -4.24 19.78 14.97
CA GLN A 24 -5.16 20.43 15.91
C GLN A 24 -4.37 21.26 16.94
N PRO A 25 -4.70 22.55 17.11
CA PRO A 25 -4.06 23.38 18.12
C PRO A 25 -4.46 22.91 19.52
N SER A 26 -3.53 23.00 20.48
CA SER A 26 -3.80 22.65 21.88
C SER A 26 -4.68 23.68 22.58
N GLN A 27 -4.63 24.93 22.14
CA GLN A 27 -5.41 26.05 22.67
C GLN A 27 -5.83 26.98 21.52
N GLY A 28 -6.95 27.68 21.71
CA GLY A 28 -7.54 28.57 20.71
C GLY A 28 -8.41 27.84 19.67
N GLU A 29 -9.02 28.61 18.79
CA GLU A 29 -9.90 28.11 17.72
C GLU A 29 -9.48 28.65 16.35
N ILE A 30 -9.75 27.88 15.30
CA ILE A 30 -9.56 28.31 13.91
C ILE A 30 -10.92 28.38 13.26
N LEU A 31 -11.33 29.58 12.87
CA LEU A 31 -12.61 29.84 12.24
C LEU A 31 -12.43 30.03 10.73
N LEU A 32 -13.21 29.29 9.93
CA LEU A 32 -13.37 29.52 8.50
C LEU A 32 -14.79 30.04 8.27
N ASN A 33 -14.93 31.29 7.80
CA ASN A 33 -16.22 31.96 7.62
C ASN A 33 -17.10 31.92 8.90
N GLY A 34 -16.48 32.12 10.07
CA GLY A 34 -17.16 32.11 11.38
C GLY A 34 -17.47 30.71 11.94
N GLN A 35 -17.08 29.64 11.25
CA GLN A 35 -17.28 28.26 11.72
C GLN A 35 -15.97 27.62 12.17
N SER A 36 -15.99 26.91 13.28
CA SER A 36 -14.83 26.13 13.75
C SER A 36 -14.44 25.07 12.73
N LEU A 37 -13.18 25.17 12.25
CA LEU A 37 -12.56 24.24 11.32
C LEU A 37 -12.48 22.84 11.92
N TYR A 38 -12.12 22.73 13.21
CA TYR A 38 -11.87 21.45 13.87
C TYR A 38 -13.15 20.72 14.28
N ASP A 39 -14.25 21.44 14.52
CA ASP A 39 -15.55 20.83 14.77
C ASP A 39 -16.20 20.35 13.47
N ASN A 40 -15.85 20.98 12.33
CA ASN A 40 -16.45 20.71 11.02
C ASN A 40 -15.42 20.25 9.97
N VAL A 41 -14.34 19.56 10.37
CA VAL A 41 -13.20 19.21 9.49
C VAL A 41 -13.65 18.50 8.23
N GLU A 42 -14.57 17.52 8.33
CA GLU A 42 -15.04 16.75 7.16
C GLU A 42 -15.68 17.63 6.08
N GLN A 43 -16.27 18.76 6.48
CA GLN A 43 -17.00 19.65 5.58
C GLN A 43 -16.10 20.78 5.11
N LEU A 44 -15.29 21.36 6.00
CA LEU A 44 -14.52 22.56 5.72
C LEU A 44 -13.16 22.29 5.08
N ARG A 45 -12.54 21.12 5.33
CA ARG A 45 -11.21 20.80 4.75
C ARG A 45 -11.16 20.85 3.22
N ARG A 46 -12.30 20.60 2.55
CA ARG A 46 -12.40 20.61 1.08
C ARG A 46 -12.11 21.99 0.46
N PHE A 47 -12.28 23.05 1.25
CA PHE A 47 -12.03 24.43 0.82
C PHE A 47 -10.57 24.85 1.03
N VAL A 48 -9.74 24.03 1.69
CA VAL A 48 -8.37 24.35 2.05
C VAL A 48 -7.38 23.41 1.35
N SER A 49 -6.55 23.99 0.49
CA SER A 49 -5.46 23.31 -0.21
C SER A 49 -4.12 23.61 0.46
N TYR A 50 -3.39 22.57 0.83
CA TYR A 50 -2.03 22.68 1.37
C TYR A 50 -1.03 22.15 0.36
N ILE A 51 -0.10 23.01 -0.06
CA ILE A 51 0.97 22.70 -1.00
C ILE A 51 2.25 22.54 -0.18
N PRO A 52 2.79 21.31 -0.06
CA PRO A 52 3.99 21.05 0.73
C PRO A 52 5.25 21.61 0.06
N GLN A 53 6.28 21.80 0.88
CA GLN A 53 7.62 22.19 0.42
C GLN A 53 8.21 21.16 -0.55
N ASP A 54 8.10 19.87 -0.22
CA ASP A 54 8.57 18.79 -1.08
C ASP A 54 7.69 18.62 -2.32
N ASP A 55 8.32 18.21 -3.42
CA ASP A 55 7.62 17.93 -4.66
C ASP A 55 6.73 16.68 -4.49
N ALA A 56 5.42 16.86 -4.60
CA ALA A 56 4.43 15.84 -4.24
C ALA A 56 3.67 15.34 -5.47
N PHE A 57 4.36 14.65 -6.36
CA PHE A 57 3.83 14.08 -7.61
C PHE A 57 4.59 12.81 -8.01
N ASP A 58 4.12 12.13 -9.06
CA ASP A 58 4.78 10.91 -9.53
C ASP A 58 5.89 11.25 -10.54
N ASP A 59 7.12 10.91 -10.17
CA ASP A 59 8.33 11.14 -10.96
C ASP A 59 8.37 10.33 -12.28
N HIS A 60 7.62 9.24 -12.39
CA HIS A 60 7.61 8.38 -13.59
C HIS A 60 6.59 8.84 -14.63
N LEU A 61 5.68 9.74 -14.25
CA LEU A 61 4.63 10.24 -15.13
C LEU A 61 5.07 11.53 -15.84
N THR A 62 4.35 11.86 -16.92
CA THR A 62 4.52 13.13 -17.61
C THR A 62 3.88 14.30 -16.85
N ILE A 63 4.20 15.53 -17.23
CA ILE A 63 3.56 16.74 -16.69
C ILE A 63 2.04 16.68 -16.89
N GLU A 64 1.61 16.37 -18.12
CA GLU A 64 0.19 16.28 -18.46
C GLU A 64 -0.54 15.20 -17.65
N GLU A 65 0.08 14.04 -17.44
CA GLU A 65 -0.57 12.96 -16.71
C GLU A 65 -0.71 13.26 -15.22
N ASN A 66 0.32 13.84 -14.60
CA ASN A 66 0.21 14.31 -13.22
C ASN A 66 -0.94 15.32 -13.09
N MET A 67 -1.02 16.30 -13.99
CA MET A 67 -2.11 17.28 -14.05
C MET A 67 -3.47 16.61 -14.30
N SER A 68 -3.54 15.64 -15.22
CA SER A 68 -4.78 14.93 -15.55
C SER A 68 -5.29 14.07 -14.40
N PHE A 69 -4.40 13.41 -13.66
CA PHE A 69 -4.77 12.64 -12.48
C PHE A 69 -5.20 13.56 -11.34
N ALA A 70 -4.47 14.64 -11.10
CA ALA A 70 -4.85 15.65 -10.11
C ALA A 70 -6.23 16.26 -10.41
N ALA A 71 -6.50 16.58 -11.68
CA ALA A 71 -7.77 17.12 -12.14
C ALA A 71 -8.93 16.11 -11.99
N ALA A 72 -8.71 14.84 -12.34
CA ALA A 72 -9.73 13.81 -12.24
C ALA A 72 -10.10 13.47 -10.80
N ILE A 73 -9.14 13.55 -9.87
CA ILE A 73 -9.38 13.35 -8.44
C ILE A 73 -10.12 14.56 -7.83
N ARG A 74 -9.69 15.78 -8.15
CA ARG A 74 -10.24 17.04 -7.59
C ARG A 74 -11.57 17.45 -8.21
N SER A 75 -11.79 17.13 -9.47
CA SER A 75 -13.00 17.47 -10.24
C SER A 75 -13.55 16.24 -10.96
N PRO A 76 -14.04 15.22 -10.23
CA PRO A 76 -14.57 14.00 -10.84
C PRO A 76 -15.86 14.26 -11.64
N HIS A 77 -16.65 15.25 -11.20
CA HIS A 77 -17.92 15.69 -11.80
C HIS A 77 -17.78 16.30 -13.20
N LEU A 78 -16.57 16.68 -13.62
CA LEU A 78 -16.33 17.26 -14.94
C LEU A 78 -16.09 16.16 -15.99
N SER A 79 -16.58 16.43 -17.21
CA SER A 79 -16.28 15.58 -18.35
C SER A 79 -14.77 15.53 -18.61
N ARG A 80 -14.30 14.45 -19.25
CA ARG A 80 -12.89 14.33 -19.64
C ARG A 80 -12.44 15.50 -20.53
N ARG A 81 -13.34 15.99 -21.41
CA ARG A 81 -13.06 17.11 -22.32
C ARG A 81 -12.90 18.42 -21.56
N ASP A 82 -13.77 18.70 -20.60
CA ASP A 82 -13.71 19.94 -19.82
C ASP A 82 -12.51 19.96 -18.87
N ARG A 83 -12.15 18.80 -18.30
CA ARG A 83 -10.87 18.66 -17.58
C ARG A 83 -9.68 18.94 -18.49
N GLY A 84 -9.68 18.38 -19.70
CA GLY A 84 -8.63 18.62 -20.69
C GLY A 84 -8.44 20.11 -21.00
N ARG A 85 -9.54 20.83 -21.28
CA ARG A 85 -9.51 22.28 -21.50
C ARG A 85 -8.97 23.07 -20.31
N ARG A 86 -9.36 22.70 -19.08
CA ARG A 86 -8.83 23.34 -17.87
C ARG A 86 -7.33 23.09 -17.71
N ILE A 87 -6.87 21.86 -17.96
CA ILE A 87 -5.46 21.49 -17.88
C ILE A 87 -4.65 22.27 -18.90
N GLU A 88 -5.12 22.38 -20.14
CA GLU A 88 -4.46 23.15 -21.20
C GLU A 88 -4.27 24.62 -20.79
N GLY A 89 -5.34 25.29 -20.34
CA GLY A 89 -5.23 26.66 -19.85
C GLY A 89 -4.27 26.82 -18.68
N LYS A 90 -4.24 25.85 -17.75
CA LYS A 90 -3.29 25.86 -16.62
C LYS A 90 -1.85 25.56 -17.05
N LEU A 91 -1.62 24.69 -18.02
CA LEU A 91 -0.28 24.45 -18.56
C LEU A 91 0.28 25.70 -19.27
N THR A 92 -0.57 26.51 -19.88
CA THR A 92 -0.17 27.80 -20.45
C THR A 92 0.17 28.80 -19.35
N GLU A 93 -0.68 28.94 -18.33
CA GLU A 93 -0.43 29.82 -17.16
C GLU A 93 0.87 29.46 -16.41
N LEU A 94 1.20 28.17 -16.32
CA LEU A 94 2.42 27.68 -15.68
C LEU A 94 3.69 27.77 -16.56
N GLY A 95 3.54 28.12 -17.84
CA GLY A 95 4.64 28.07 -18.81
C GLY A 95 5.20 26.65 -19.02
N LEU A 96 4.35 25.61 -18.98
CA LEU A 96 4.72 24.19 -19.11
C LEU A 96 4.12 23.52 -20.37
N SER A 97 3.48 24.28 -21.25
CA SER A 97 2.77 23.74 -22.42
C SER A 97 3.67 22.97 -23.38
N GLU A 98 4.86 23.50 -23.70
CA GLU A 98 5.82 22.85 -24.60
C GLU A 98 6.45 21.58 -24.01
N ARG A 99 6.43 21.45 -22.67
CA ARG A 99 7.04 20.35 -21.93
C ARG A 99 6.02 19.32 -21.45
N ARG A 100 4.75 19.43 -21.87
CA ARG A 100 3.62 18.63 -21.35
C ARG A 100 3.85 17.12 -21.36
N ASP A 101 4.49 16.61 -22.40
CA ASP A 101 4.73 15.16 -22.62
C ASP A 101 6.04 14.66 -22.01
N ASN A 102 6.83 15.55 -21.40
CA ASN A 102 8.09 15.15 -20.76
C ASN A 102 7.83 14.47 -19.43
N ILE A 103 8.57 13.39 -19.18
CA ILE A 103 8.61 12.69 -17.90
C ILE A 103 9.25 13.61 -16.86
N VAL A 104 8.59 13.76 -15.72
CA VAL A 104 8.98 14.70 -14.66
C VAL A 104 10.32 14.36 -14.01
N GLY A 105 10.65 13.06 -13.95
CA GLY A 105 11.92 12.54 -13.45
C GLY A 105 12.03 12.66 -11.93
N SER A 106 13.06 12.05 -11.35
CA SER A 106 13.33 12.18 -9.91
C SER A 106 14.29 13.34 -9.64
N ALA A 107 14.45 13.71 -8.36
CA ALA A 107 15.45 14.71 -7.96
C ALA A 107 16.89 14.33 -8.39
N ILE A 108 17.16 13.02 -8.54
CA ILE A 108 18.45 12.46 -8.99
C ILE A 108 18.54 12.49 -10.51
N LYS A 109 17.48 12.06 -11.22
CA LYS A 109 17.41 12.08 -12.68
C LYS A 109 16.65 13.33 -13.14
N LYS A 110 17.32 14.47 -13.09
CA LYS A 110 16.76 15.79 -13.44
C LYS A 110 16.41 15.85 -14.94
N THR A 111 15.13 15.72 -15.25
CA THR A 111 14.56 15.93 -16.59
C THR A 111 13.94 17.33 -16.73
N LEU A 112 13.36 17.85 -15.65
CA LEU A 112 12.88 19.23 -15.51
C LEU A 112 13.82 20.05 -14.61
N SER A 113 13.88 21.36 -14.86
CA SER A 113 14.54 22.32 -13.98
C SER A 113 13.80 22.44 -12.64
N GLY A 114 14.50 22.91 -11.59
CA GLY A 114 13.88 23.12 -10.28
C GLY A 114 12.66 24.04 -10.33
N GLY A 115 12.74 25.12 -11.12
CA GLY A 115 11.63 26.05 -11.34
C GLY A 115 10.43 25.39 -12.02
N GLU A 116 10.65 24.60 -13.08
CA GLU A 116 9.58 23.86 -13.76
C GLU A 116 8.91 22.84 -12.83
N ARG A 117 9.68 22.13 -12.01
CA ARG A 117 9.15 21.20 -11.00
C ARG A 117 8.29 21.91 -9.96
N LYS A 118 8.73 23.06 -9.45
CA LYS A 118 7.93 23.86 -8.50
C LYS A 118 6.66 24.41 -9.14
N ARG A 119 6.74 24.89 -10.39
CA ARG A 119 5.54 25.32 -11.14
C ARG A 119 4.55 24.16 -11.35
N LEU A 120 5.02 22.97 -11.70
CA LEU A 120 4.18 21.78 -11.76
C LEU A 120 3.58 21.46 -10.38
N ASN A 121 4.40 21.47 -9.32
CA ASN A 121 3.94 21.22 -7.97
C ASN A 121 2.78 22.17 -7.64
N ILE A 122 2.94 23.47 -7.83
CA ILE A 122 1.86 24.45 -7.60
C ILE A 122 0.65 24.15 -8.51
N GLY A 123 0.92 23.88 -9.78
CA GLY A 123 -0.04 23.54 -10.84
C GLY A 123 -1.09 22.50 -10.46
N LEU A 124 -0.67 21.43 -9.78
CA LEU A 124 -1.55 20.31 -9.42
C LEU A 124 -2.69 20.72 -8.48
N ASP A 125 -2.49 21.74 -7.65
CA ASP A 125 -3.52 22.30 -6.79
C ASP A 125 -4.26 23.47 -7.44
N MET A 126 -3.69 24.14 -8.44
CA MET A 126 -4.37 25.20 -9.22
C MET A 126 -5.57 24.68 -10.02
N VAL A 127 -5.61 23.37 -10.31
CA VAL A 127 -6.76 22.74 -10.97
C VAL A 127 -7.95 22.55 -10.01
N SER A 128 -7.72 22.72 -8.70
CA SER A 128 -8.75 22.68 -7.66
C SER A 128 -9.64 23.91 -7.67
N SER A 129 -10.83 23.80 -7.07
CA SER A 129 -11.73 24.91 -6.76
C SER A 129 -11.63 25.36 -5.29
N ALA A 130 -10.51 25.12 -4.62
CA ALA A 130 -10.32 25.52 -3.22
C ALA A 130 -10.41 27.04 -3.05
N ASP A 131 -10.78 27.51 -1.85
CA ASP A 131 -10.91 28.94 -1.53
C ASP A 131 -9.72 29.46 -0.73
N VAL A 132 -9.05 28.56 0.00
CA VAL A 132 -7.85 28.84 0.79
C VAL A 132 -6.69 28.01 0.25
N TYR A 133 -5.59 28.67 -0.13
CA TYR A 133 -4.35 28.05 -0.57
C TYR A 133 -3.22 28.38 0.41
N LEU A 134 -2.53 27.34 0.85
CA LEU A 134 -1.44 27.41 1.81
C LEU A 134 -0.17 26.85 1.15
N PHE A 135 0.76 27.72 0.79
CA PHE A 135 2.02 27.34 0.15
C PHE A 135 3.15 27.32 1.17
N ASP A 136 3.76 26.15 1.37
CA ASP A 136 4.88 25.96 2.27
C ASP A 136 6.21 26.10 1.52
N GLU A 137 6.90 27.22 1.68
CA GLU A 137 8.21 27.53 1.09
C GLU A 137 8.33 27.25 -0.43
N PRO A 138 7.43 27.79 -1.27
CA PRO A 138 7.38 27.45 -2.70
C PRO A 138 8.60 27.94 -3.50
N THR A 139 9.39 28.88 -2.96
CA THR A 139 10.59 29.44 -3.60
C THR A 139 11.89 28.81 -3.09
N SER A 140 11.82 27.81 -2.20
CA SER A 140 13.01 27.18 -1.63
C SER A 140 13.80 26.42 -2.69
N GLY A 141 15.12 26.66 -2.75
CA GLY A 141 16.03 26.02 -3.70
C GLY A 141 15.93 26.52 -5.15
N LEU A 142 15.28 27.66 -5.38
CA LEU A 142 15.15 28.29 -6.71
C LEU A 142 16.10 29.46 -6.90
N SER A 143 16.35 29.81 -8.17
CA SER A 143 17.00 31.09 -8.53
C SER A 143 16.07 32.27 -8.22
N SER A 144 16.62 33.48 -8.07
CA SER A 144 15.82 34.68 -7.80
C SER A 144 14.77 34.95 -8.89
N LYS A 145 15.12 34.70 -10.16
CA LYS A 145 14.22 34.88 -11.31
C LYS A 145 13.10 33.83 -11.33
N ASP A 146 13.44 32.56 -11.05
CA ASP A 146 12.43 31.50 -10.96
C ASP A 146 11.49 31.71 -9.77
N SER A 147 12.02 32.19 -8.65
CA SER A 147 11.23 32.54 -7.47
C SER A 147 10.22 33.64 -7.77
N GLU A 148 10.63 34.67 -8.51
CA GLU A 148 9.74 35.75 -8.96
C GLU A 148 8.61 35.21 -9.83
N HIS A 149 8.94 34.42 -10.84
CA HIS A 149 7.94 33.81 -11.72
C HIS A 149 6.96 32.91 -10.95
N VAL A 150 7.44 32.15 -9.95
CA VAL A 150 6.58 31.34 -9.08
C VAL A 150 5.61 32.21 -8.26
N ILE A 151 6.07 33.30 -7.67
CA ILE A 151 5.19 34.21 -6.90
C ILE A 151 4.22 34.95 -7.82
N GLU A 152 4.59 35.28 -9.06
CA GLU A 152 3.69 35.86 -10.06
C GLU A 152 2.53 34.93 -10.39
N ILE A 153 2.81 33.63 -10.60
CA ILE A 153 1.78 32.59 -10.81
C ILE A 153 0.88 32.44 -9.58
N ILE A 154 1.44 32.45 -8.38
CA ILE A 154 0.62 32.37 -7.16
C ILE A 154 -0.27 33.62 -7.03
N ARG A 155 0.27 34.80 -7.39
CA ARG A 155 -0.45 36.06 -7.36
C ARG A 155 -1.58 36.11 -8.39
N SER A 156 -1.40 35.57 -9.61
CA SER A 156 -2.48 35.50 -10.61
C SER A 156 -3.67 34.69 -10.12
N MET A 157 -3.41 33.63 -9.35
CA MET A 157 -4.46 32.79 -8.75
C MET A 157 -5.13 33.42 -7.52
N ALA A 158 -4.48 34.36 -6.84
CA ALA A 158 -4.97 34.92 -5.58
C ALA A 158 -6.24 35.77 -5.71
N HIS A 159 -6.72 36.03 -6.94
CA HIS A 159 -7.94 36.80 -7.17
C HIS A 159 -9.17 36.07 -6.60
N ASN A 160 -9.93 36.73 -5.70
CA ASN A 160 -11.07 36.15 -4.97
C ASN A 160 -10.72 34.89 -4.14
N LYS A 161 -9.46 34.72 -3.73
CA LYS A 161 -8.98 33.58 -2.94
C LYS A 161 -8.14 34.04 -1.75
N ILE A 162 -8.13 33.24 -0.69
CA ILE A 162 -7.25 33.43 0.46
C ILE A 162 -5.97 32.66 0.18
N VAL A 163 -4.84 33.36 0.11
CA VAL A 163 -3.54 32.75 -0.20
C VAL A 163 -2.52 33.14 0.84
N LEU A 164 -1.95 32.14 1.52
CA LEU A 164 -0.83 32.29 2.46
C LEU A 164 0.40 31.61 1.86
N VAL A 165 1.53 32.29 1.89
CA VAL A 165 2.81 31.78 1.39
C VAL A 165 3.86 31.95 2.47
N THR A 166 4.50 30.86 2.90
CA THR A 166 5.67 30.96 3.78
C THR A 166 6.92 31.20 2.95
N LEU A 167 7.75 32.17 3.35
CA LEU A 167 9.02 32.47 2.69
C LEU A 167 10.15 32.50 3.72
N HIS A 168 11.29 31.91 3.36
CA HIS A 168 12.54 32.01 4.09
C HIS A 168 13.37 33.14 3.47
N GLN A 169 13.38 34.31 4.11
CA GLN A 169 14.15 35.51 3.68
C GLN A 169 13.88 35.96 2.23
N PRO A 170 12.75 36.64 1.94
CA PRO A 170 12.45 37.10 0.59
C PRO A 170 13.28 38.32 0.17
N THR A 171 13.57 38.43 -1.13
CA THR A 171 14.11 39.67 -1.70
C THR A 171 13.09 40.81 -1.62
N SER A 172 13.56 42.06 -1.63
CA SER A 172 12.67 43.25 -1.58
C SER A 172 11.60 43.22 -2.67
N LYS A 173 11.97 42.78 -3.88
CA LYS A 173 11.05 42.68 -5.02
C LYS A 173 9.93 41.68 -4.76
N LEU A 174 10.26 40.48 -4.25
CA LEU A 174 9.26 39.47 -3.90
C LEU A 174 8.37 39.94 -2.75
N PHE A 175 8.95 40.56 -1.73
CA PHE A 175 8.23 40.99 -0.53
C PHE A 175 7.15 42.04 -0.85
N GLN A 176 7.42 42.93 -1.81
CA GLN A 176 6.46 43.95 -2.27
C GLN A 176 5.28 43.38 -3.07
N MET A 177 5.33 42.13 -3.53
CA MET A 177 4.21 41.50 -4.25
C MET A 177 3.06 41.09 -3.32
N PHE A 178 3.28 41.09 -2.01
CA PHE A 178 2.30 40.66 -1.01
C PHE A 178 1.42 41.79 -0.52
N SER A 179 0.14 41.48 -0.27
CA SER A 179 -0.82 42.45 0.26
C SER A 179 -0.66 42.65 1.77
N LYS A 180 -0.28 41.58 2.47
CA LYS A 180 -0.04 41.55 3.92
C LYS A 180 1.18 40.69 4.23
N ALA A 181 1.83 40.96 5.34
CA ALA A 181 2.94 40.21 5.89
C ALA A 181 2.68 39.89 7.36
N LEU A 182 2.95 38.65 7.74
CA LEU A 182 2.88 38.10 9.08
C LEU A 182 4.27 37.59 9.45
N LEU A 183 4.81 38.05 10.58
CA LEU A 183 6.15 37.65 11.04
C LEU A 183 6.04 36.81 12.32
N LEU A 184 6.62 35.61 12.25
CA LEU A 184 6.75 34.68 13.37
C LEU A 184 8.21 34.63 13.86
N ASP A 185 8.42 34.85 15.14
CA ASP A 185 9.70 34.66 15.82
C ASP A 185 9.76 33.29 16.52
N LYS A 186 10.95 32.93 17.06
CA LYS A 186 11.20 31.68 17.77
C LYS A 186 10.10 31.38 18.80
N GLY A 187 9.66 30.12 18.85
CA GLY A 187 8.56 29.70 19.73
C GLY A 187 7.15 29.98 19.18
N GLY A 188 7.01 30.37 17.91
CA GLY A 188 5.70 30.62 17.30
C GLY A 188 5.05 31.92 17.74
N ARG A 189 5.85 32.89 18.22
CA ARG A 189 5.35 34.20 18.65
C ARG A 189 5.11 35.08 17.43
N MET A 190 3.89 35.60 17.29
CA MET A 190 3.58 36.57 16.25
C MET A 190 4.08 37.95 16.70
N VAL A 191 5.04 38.50 15.96
CA VAL A 191 5.69 39.77 16.30
C VAL A 191 5.29 40.91 15.37
N PHE A 192 4.58 40.61 14.27
CA PHE A 192 3.99 41.63 13.40
C PHE A 192 2.91 41.04 12.48
N TYR A 193 1.87 41.82 12.19
CA TYR A 193 0.90 41.61 11.12
C TYR A 193 0.46 42.94 10.50
N GLY A 194 0.58 43.10 9.18
CA GLY A 194 0.30 44.36 8.51
C GLY A 194 0.67 44.33 7.03
N THR A 195 0.83 45.48 6.39
CA THR A 195 1.40 45.57 5.03
C THR A 195 2.92 45.40 5.05
N PRO A 196 3.55 44.98 3.94
CA PRO A 196 5.02 44.93 3.83
C PRO A 196 5.69 46.26 4.21
N THR A 197 5.14 47.38 3.75
CA THR A 197 5.68 48.72 4.05
C THR A 197 5.56 49.07 5.54
N GLU A 198 4.40 48.81 6.15
CA GLU A 198 4.21 49.03 7.60
C GLU A 198 5.19 48.18 8.43
N MET A 199 5.48 46.95 8.00
CA MET A 199 6.45 46.09 8.68
C MET A 199 7.85 46.71 8.66
N LEU A 200 8.30 47.16 7.50
CA LEU A 200 9.61 47.79 7.36
C LEU A 200 9.69 49.07 8.22
N SER A 201 8.65 49.91 8.20
CA SER A 201 8.61 51.11 9.05
C SER A 201 8.60 50.80 10.54
N TYR A 202 7.88 49.76 10.98
CA TYR A 202 7.82 49.34 12.38
C TYR A 202 9.19 48.90 12.90
N PHE A 203 9.90 48.05 12.15
CA PHE A 203 11.21 47.57 12.57
C PHE A 203 12.30 48.64 12.43
N ALA A 204 12.22 49.52 11.42
CA ALA A 204 13.13 50.67 11.31
C ALA A 204 12.97 51.65 12.47
N ALA A 205 11.73 51.95 12.89
CA ALA A 205 11.49 52.78 14.07
C ALA A 205 12.03 52.11 15.35
N ALA A 206 11.82 50.80 15.49
CA ALA A 206 12.37 50.04 16.61
C ALA A 206 13.90 50.03 16.62
N GLU A 207 14.56 50.02 15.47
CA GLU A 207 16.01 50.14 15.34
C GLU A 207 16.48 51.54 15.79
N HIS A 208 15.85 52.61 15.28
CA HIS A 208 16.22 53.98 15.62
C HIS A 208 16.07 54.31 17.12
N GLU A 209 14.99 53.86 17.78
CA GLU A 209 14.79 54.05 19.22
C GLU A 209 15.90 53.41 20.06
N GLN A 210 16.56 52.37 19.55
CA GLN A 210 17.46 51.49 20.28
C GLN A 210 18.95 51.85 20.13
N HIS A 211 19.28 52.95 19.43
CA HIS A 211 20.65 53.43 19.14
C HIS A 211 21.59 52.34 18.60
N PHE A 212 21.25 51.79 17.43
CA PHE A 212 22.23 51.05 16.61
C PHE A 212 23.23 52.06 16.02
N GLY A 213 24.47 52.08 16.50
CA GLY A 213 25.54 53.00 16.07
C GLY A 213 26.06 52.79 14.63
N THR A 214 25.33 52.08 13.78
CA THR A 214 25.63 51.83 12.38
C THR A 214 24.30 51.72 11.66
N GLU A 215 24.12 52.50 10.59
CA GLU A 215 22.92 52.50 9.72
C GLU A 215 22.73 51.13 9.03
N LEU A 216 22.23 50.12 9.77
CA LEU A 216 22.00 48.75 9.31
C LEU A 216 20.57 48.62 8.78
N GLY A 217 20.21 49.42 7.77
CA GLY A 217 18.86 49.34 7.22
C GLY A 217 18.71 49.87 5.79
N GLY A 218 19.48 50.89 5.41
CA GLY A 218 19.49 51.44 4.06
C GLY A 218 20.68 50.90 3.26
N CYS A 219 20.47 50.58 1.98
CA CYS A 219 21.61 50.59 1.05
C CYS A 219 22.16 52.03 0.98
N PRO A 220 23.44 52.29 1.33
CA PRO A 220 24.02 53.63 1.30
C PRO A 220 23.97 54.28 -0.10
N ALA A 221 23.85 53.46 -1.15
CA ALA A 221 23.79 53.90 -2.54
C ALA A 221 22.38 54.22 -3.05
N CYS A 222 21.30 53.71 -2.43
CA CYS A 222 19.95 53.84 -3.02
C CYS A 222 18.78 53.95 -2.04
N GLY A 223 18.99 53.92 -0.71
CA GLY A 223 17.94 54.17 0.29
C GLY A 223 16.82 53.13 0.38
N THR A 224 16.93 51.99 -0.31
CA THR A 224 15.92 50.92 -0.25
C THR A 224 16.17 50.02 0.96
N THR A 225 15.17 49.81 1.81
CA THR A 225 15.23 48.89 2.95
C THR A 225 15.07 47.44 2.50
N ARG A 226 15.99 46.57 2.93
CA ARG A 226 15.97 45.13 2.59
C ARG A 226 15.15 44.36 3.63
N PRO A 227 14.19 43.49 3.27
CA PRO A 227 13.45 42.67 4.26
C PRO A 227 14.36 41.85 5.20
N GLU A 228 15.59 41.58 4.80
CA GLU A 228 16.63 40.94 5.61
C GLU A 228 16.92 41.68 6.93
N PHE A 229 16.90 43.02 6.95
CA PHE A 229 17.23 43.80 8.14
C PHE A 229 16.26 43.51 9.30
N ILE A 230 15.03 43.10 9.00
CA ILE A 230 14.04 42.72 10.02
C ILE A 230 14.57 41.56 10.87
N PHE A 231 15.27 40.61 10.24
CA PHE A 231 15.89 39.49 10.96
C PHE A 231 17.09 39.96 11.78
N ASP A 232 17.88 40.90 11.29
CA ASP A 232 19.01 41.49 12.03
C ASP A 232 18.54 42.22 13.30
N VAL A 233 17.43 42.95 13.22
CA VAL A 233 16.79 43.61 14.38
C VAL A 233 16.25 42.58 15.38
N LEU A 234 15.64 41.50 14.91
CA LEU A 234 15.15 40.42 15.78
C LEU A 234 16.30 39.63 16.42
N GLU A 235 17.38 39.35 15.68
CA GLU A 235 18.51 38.51 16.07
C GLU A 235 19.70 39.31 16.63
N THR A 236 19.49 40.58 16.97
CA THR A 236 20.54 41.45 17.50
C THR A 236 21.25 40.78 18.68
N PRO A 237 22.58 40.57 18.59
CA PRO A 237 23.32 39.87 19.63
C PRO A 237 23.41 40.74 20.89
N LEU A 238 23.31 40.08 22.04
CA LEU A 238 23.65 40.65 23.32
C LEU A 238 25.17 40.81 23.37
N ARG A 239 25.62 42.00 23.75
CA ARG A 239 27.05 42.34 23.87
C ARG A 239 27.37 42.63 25.32
N ASP A 240 28.56 42.23 25.76
CA ASP A 240 29.12 42.61 27.05
C ASP A 240 29.59 44.08 27.04
N LEU A 241 29.97 44.62 28.19
CA LEU A 241 30.51 45.97 28.38
C LEU A 241 31.74 46.24 27.50
N SER A 242 32.51 45.20 27.18
CA SER A 242 33.67 45.26 26.26
C SER A 242 33.29 45.29 24.78
N GLY A 243 32.01 45.10 24.44
CA GLY A 243 31.49 45.07 23.07
C GLY A 243 31.49 43.70 22.39
N ASP A 244 32.00 42.67 23.08
CA ASP A 244 32.05 41.28 22.61
C ASP A 244 30.67 40.61 22.67
N ILE A 245 30.40 39.71 21.71
CA ILE A 245 29.13 38.98 21.61
C ILE A 245 29.09 37.87 22.66
N ILE A 246 28.01 37.85 23.44
CA ILE A 246 27.73 36.79 24.41
C ILE A 246 27.12 35.61 23.66
N TYR A 247 27.61 34.39 23.92
CA TYR A 247 27.08 33.16 23.34
C TYR A 247 26.28 32.38 24.38
N GLU A 248 25.19 31.79 23.93
CA GLU A 248 24.36 30.86 24.69
C GLU A 248 24.36 29.50 23.98
N GLU A 249 24.27 28.43 24.76
CA GLU A 249 24.18 27.07 24.22
C GLU A 249 22.72 26.79 23.80
N ASN A 250 22.52 26.45 22.53
CA ASN A 250 21.20 26.09 22.04
C ASN A 250 20.77 24.69 22.53
N SER A 251 19.52 24.30 22.27
CA SER A 251 18.98 22.98 22.64
C SER A 251 19.68 21.78 21.97
N GLN A 252 20.61 22.02 21.05
CA GLN A 252 21.43 21.02 20.35
C GLN A 252 22.90 21.04 20.81
N GLY A 253 23.24 21.80 21.85
CA GLY A 253 24.60 21.89 22.39
C GLY A 253 25.55 22.79 21.59
N GLN A 254 25.03 23.65 20.69
CA GLN A 254 25.84 24.55 19.87
C GLN A 254 25.80 25.97 20.43
N LEU A 255 26.97 26.61 20.51
CA LEU A 255 27.10 28.02 20.90
C LEU A 255 26.54 28.92 19.80
N VAL A 256 25.50 29.68 20.13
CA VAL A 256 24.86 30.68 19.26
C VAL A 256 24.87 32.05 19.96
N PRO A 257 24.96 33.17 19.22
CA PRO A 257 24.86 34.49 19.82
C PRO A 257 23.56 34.64 20.63
N ALA A 258 23.69 34.97 21.91
CA ALA A 258 22.55 35.26 22.78
C ALA A 258 21.84 36.51 22.23
N ARG A 259 20.51 36.48 22.16
CA ARG A 259 19.74 37.62 21.63
C ARG A 259 19.59 38.68 22.72
N ARG A 260 19.70 39.95 22.34
CA ARG A 260 19.44 41.08 23.25
C ARG A 260 17.99 41.12 23.74
N PHE A 261 17.05 40.79 22.85
CA PHE A 261 15.62 40.77 23.14
C PHE A 261 15.02 39.38 22.94
N SER A 262 14.19 38.95 23.88
CA SER A 262 13.49 37.68 23.80
C SER A 262 12.34 37.73 22.77
N PRO A 263 11.91 36.59 22.22
CA PRO A 263 10.72 36.54 21.37
C PRO A 263 9.44 37.05 22.05
N ASP A 264 9.35 36.87 23.38
CA ASP A 264 8.20 37.35 24.17
C ASP A 264 8.17 38.88 24.23
N TYR A 265 9.32 39.54 24.39
CA TYR A 265 9.43 40.99 24.33
C TYR A 265 8.89 41.56 23.01
N TRP A 266 9.26 40.96 21.87
CA TRP A 266 8.80 41.44 20.57
C TRP A 266 7.31 41.23 20.34
N ARG A 267 6.72 40.14 20.86
CA ARG A 267 5.27 39.94 20.86
C ARG A 267 4.59 41.06 21.65
N ASP A 268 5.03 41.29 22.87
CA ASP A 268 4.39 42.26 23.79
C ASP A 268 4.55 43.70 23.27
N LYS A 269 5.70 44.02 22.66
CA LYS A 269 5.92 45.30 21.96
C LYS A 269 4.94 45.49 20.80
N TYR A 270 4.71 44.45 20.00
CA TYR A 270 3.77 44.52 18.89
C TYR A 270 2.31 44.59 19.34
N GLU A 271 1.92 43.85 20.39
CA GLU A 271 0.58 43.96 20.98
C GLU A 271 0.32 45.38 21.49
N SER A 272 1.30 45.98 22.16
CA SER A 272 1.24 47.39 22.60
C SER A 272 1.13 48.35 21.42
N PHE A 273 1.93 48.14 20.37
CA PHE A 273 1.86 48.94 19.13
C PHE A 273 0.48 48.85 18.46
N ARG A 274 -0.10 47.65 18.38
CA ARG A 274 -1.43 47.42 17.83
C ARG A 274 -2.52 48.10 18.65
N LEU A 275 -2.47 47.98 19.97
CA LEU A 275 -3.41 48.66 20.88
C LEU A 275 -3.36 50.19 20.70
N LEU A 276 -2.16 50.76 20.60
CA LEU A 276 -1.98 52.20 20.34
C LEU A 276 -2.52 52.62 18.97
N GLN A 277 -2.35 51.80 17.93
CA GLN A 277 -2.94 52.05 16.61
C GLN A 277 -4.47 51.96 16.64
N ASP A 278 -5.02 50.95 17.30
CA ASP A 278 -6.46 50.76 17.45
C ASP A 278 -7.07 51.96 18.20
N MET A 279 -6.45 52.43 19.29
CA MET A 279 -6.88 53.65 19.99
C MET A 279 -6.83 54.91 19.11
N LYS A 280 -5.79 55.06 18.27
CA LYS A 280 -5.70 56.17 17.30
C LYS A 280 -6.81 56.09 16.24
N GLN A 281 -7.18 54.89 15.79
CA GLN A 281 -8.22 54.68 14.79
C GLN A 281 -9.65 54.76 15.35
N VAL A 282 -9.87 54.42 16.63
CA VAL A 282 -11.17 54.57 17.30
C VAL A 282 -11.63 56.04 17.34
N ASN A 283 -10.68 56.98 17.37
CA ASN A 283 -11.02 58.42 17.23
C ASN A 283 -11.50 58.80 15.82
N LEU A 284 -11.31 57.96 14.80
CA LEU A 284 -11.70 58.21 13.40
C LEU A 284 -12.90 57.37 12.94
N ARG A 285 -13.15 56.18 13.53
CA ARG A 285 -14.26 55.28 13.18
C ARG A 285 -15.49 55.51 14.08
N LYS A 286 -16.36 56.44 13.70
CA LYS A 286 -17.75 56.54 14.21
C LYS A 286 -18.75 55.57 13.55
N GLN A 287 -18.31 54.72 12.64
CA GLN A 287 -19.18 53.72 12.00
C GLN A 287 -18.95 52.35 12.65
N GLY A 288 -20.01 51.78 13.21
CA GLY A 288 -19.99 50.46 13.83
C GLY A 288 -19.53 49.37 12.85
N PRO A 289 -18.97 48.26 13.36
CA PRO A 289 -18.51 47.16 12.52
C PRO A 289 -19.65 46.69 11.61
N GLN A 290 -19.37 46.58 10.30
CA GLN A 290 -20.29 45.92 9.37
C GLN A 290 -20.60 44.52 9.92
N PRO A 291 -21.88 44.11 9.99
CA PRO A 291 -22.21 42.77 10.46
C PRO A 291 -21.46 41.76 9.60
N LEU A 292 -20.74 40.86 10.28
CA LEU A 292 -20.13 39.71 9.63
C LEU A 292 -21.22 39.04 8.78
N PRO A 293 -20.94 38.70 7.51
CA PRO A 293 -21.92 38.03 6.68
C PRO A 293 -22.44 36.80 7.42
N ALA A 294 -23.76 36.61 7.41
CA ALA A 294 -24.41 35.51 8.10
C ALA A 294 -23.69 34.20 7.76
N ILE A 295 -23.37 33.42 8.79
CA ILE A 295 -22.66 32.15 8.67
C ILE A 295 -23.39 31.33 7.59
N PRO A 296 -22.77 31.08 6.41
CA PRO A 296 -23.45 30.33 5.37
C PRO A 296 -23.76 28.93 5.92
N PRO A 297 -24.99 28.42 5.75
CA PRO A 297 -25.33 27.10 6.23
C PRO A 297 -24.36 26.09 5.59
N LEU A 298 -23.81 25.22 6.42
CA LEU A 298 -23.00 24.10 5.96
C LEU A 298 -23.76 23.37 4.85
N ARG A 299 -23.21 23.38 3.63
CA ARG A 299 -23.83 22.68 2.49
C ARG A 299 -23.99 21.21 2.89
N LYS A 300 -25.21 20.69 2.80
CA LYS A 300 -25.52 19.27 3.03
C LYS A 300 -24.59 18.41 2.16
N LYS A 301 -24.11 17.28 2.70
CA LYS A 301 -23.31 16.30 1.95
C LYS A 301 -24.04 15.98 0.63
N GLU A 302 -23.41 16.30 -0.50
CA GLU A 302 -23.96 15.98 -1.82
C GLU A 302 -24.15 14.45 -1.93
N PRO A 303 -25.22 13.97 -2.60
CA PRO A 303 -25.46 12.55 -2.74
C PRO A 303 -24.31 11.88 -3.52
N ILE A 304 -24.00 10.64 -3.15
CA ILE A 304 -22.95 9.84 -3.81
C ILE A 304 -23.32 9.67 -5.29
N ARG A 305 -22.52 10.27 -6.17
CA ARG A 305 -22.62 10.06 -7.62
C ARG A 305 -21.71 8.91 -8.00
N TRP A 306 -22.29 7.75 -8.31
CA TRP A 306 -21.55 6.54 -8.69
C TRP A 306 -20.53 6.76 -9.81
N HIS A 307 -20.85 7.62 -10.78
CA HIS A 307 -19.93 7.99 -11.85
C HIS A 307 -18.64 8.66 -11.33
N ASP A 308 -18.76 9.54 -10.33
CA ASP A 308 -17.65 10.31 -9.79
C ASP A 308 -16.74 9.42 -8.94
N GLU A 309 -17.34 8.55 -8.14
CA GLU A 309 -16.65 7.53 -7.34
C GLU A 309 -15.87 6.55 -8.23
N TRP A 310 -16.50 6.07 -9.31
CA TRP A 310 -15.84 5.20 -10.30
C TRP A 310 -14.69 5.92 -11.01
N THR A 311 -14.87 7.20 -11.34
CA THR A 311 -13.84 8.02 -11.95
C THR A 311 -12.62 8.16 -11.04
N GLN A 312 -12.82 8.39 -9.74
CA GLN A 312 -11.73 8.45 -8.76
C GLN A 312 -11.01 7.11 -8.62
N PHE A 313 -11.75 6.02 -8.39
CA PHE A 313 -11.17 4.68 -8.26
C PHE A 313 -10.36 4.27 -9.50
N ARG A 314 -10.95 4.42 -10.69
CA ARG A 314 -10.29 4.13 -11.98
C ARG A 314 -9.03 4.99 -12.18
N THR A 315 -9.08 6.25 -11.74
CA THR A 315 -7.92 7.15 -11.81
C THR A 315 -6.78 6.67 -10.92
N LEU A 316 -7.07 6.26 -9.69
CA LEU A 316 -6.05 5.74 -8.77
C LEU A 316 -5.43 4.43 -9.29
N VAL A 317 -6.24 3.51 -9.82
CA VAL A 317 -5.76 2.28 -10.46
C VAL A 317 -4.86 2.62 -11.64
N ARG A 318 -5.33 3.50 -12.54
CA ARG A 318 -4.56 3.90 -13.73
C ARG A 318 -3.25 4.59 -13.37
N ARG A 319 -3.26 5.48 -12.36
CA ARG A 319 -2.06 6.16 -11.86
C ARG A 319 -1.05 5.14 -11.35
N ALA A 320 -1.46 4.25 -10.45
CA ALA A 320 -0.60 3.23 -9.88
C ALA A 320 -0.03 2.28 -10.96
N PHE A 321 -0.86 1.85 -11.90
CA PHE A 321 -0.45 0.97 -13.00
C PHE A 321 0.57 1.66 -13.92
N MET A 322 0.26 2.87 -14.39
CA MET A 322 1.16 3.61 -15.30
C MET A 322 2.50 3.93 -14.64
N SER A 323 2.50 4.28 -13.36
CA SER A 323 3.71 4.50 -12.57
C SER A 323 4.61 3.26 -12.58
N LYS A 324 4.04 2.09 -12.27
CA LYS A 324 4.79 0.83 -12.23
C LYS A 324 5.31 0.42 -13.61
N VAL A 325 4.51 0.57 -14.66
CA VAL A 325 4.91 0.24 -16.05
C VAL A 325 6.02 1.16 -16.55
N ARG A 326 5.99 2.45 -16.20
CA ARG A 326 7.02 3.40 -16.67
C ARG A 326 8.33 3.31 -15.92
N ASN A 327 8.35 2.71 -14.73
CA ASN A 327 9.59 2.35 -14.07
C ASN A 327 10.23 1.12 -14.75
N ARG A 328 10.82 1.33 -15.93
CA ARG A 328 11.35 0.26 -16.81
C ARG A 328 12.38 -0.62 -16.10
N GLY A 329 13.27 -0.04 -15.31
CA GLY A 329 14.30 -0.78 -14.59
C GLY A 329 13.69 -1.76 -13.59
N ASN A 330 12.76 -1.27 -12.75
CA ASN A 330 12.06 -2.12 -11.79
C ASN A 330 11.19 -3.17 -12.50
N LEU A 331 10.42 -2.76 -13.52
CA LEU A 331 9.54 -3.66 -14.27
C LEU A 331 10.29 -4.84 -14.90
N ILE A 332 11.43 -4.59 -15.55
CA ILE A 332 12.24 -5.64 -16.18
C ILE A 332 12.72 -6.63 -15.13
N ILE A 333 13.26 -6.14 -14.01
CA ILE A 333 13.74 -7.00 -12.92
C ILE A 333 12.57 -7.80 -12.34
N THR A 334 11.45 -7.15 -12.03
CA THR A 334 10.24 -7.80 -11.51
C THR A 334 9.76 -8.93 -12.43
N LEU A 335 9.76 -8.74 -13.75
CA LEU A 335 9.29 -9.75 -14.71
C LEU A 335 10.30 -10.87 -14.99
N LEU A 336 11.61 -10.59 -14.95
CA LEU A 336 12.65 -11.58 -15.24
C LEU A 336 13.03 -12.45 -14.04
N VAL A 337 12.92 -11.94 -12.82
CA VAL A 337 13.32 -12.69 -11.62
C VAL A 337 12.47 -13.95 -11.43
N ALA A 338 11.16 -13.89 -11.68
CA ALA A 338 10.26 -15.04 -11.53
C ALA A 338 10.64 -16.23 -12.45
N PRO A 339 10.74 -16.07 -13.79
CA PRO A 339 11.15 -17.16 -14.67
C PRO A 339 12.61 -17.60 -14.45
N ALA A 340 13.51 -16.68 -14.07
CA ALA A 340 14.89 -17.05 -13.75
C ALA A 340 14.97 -17.96 -12.51
N LEU A 341 14.26 -17.62 -11.42
CA LEU A 341 14.15 -18.47 -10.24
C LEU A 341 13.47 -19.81 -10.57
N ALA A 342 12.40 -19.80 -11.38
CA ALA A 342 11.75 -21.02 -11.83
C ALA A 342 12.71 -21.95 -12.61
N ALA A 343 13.56 -21.38 -13.46
CA ALA A 343 14.56 -22.12 -14.22
C ALA A 343 15.64 -22.71 -13.30
N ILE A 344 16.17 -21.92 -12.37
CA ILE A 344 17.20 -22.37 -11.41
C ILE A 344 16.66 -23.48 -10.51
N ILE A 345 15.46 -23.28 -9.93
CA ILE A 345 14.83 -24.26 -9.04
C ILE A 345 14.46 -25.52 -9.83
N GLY A 346 13.85 -25.35 -11.01
CA GLY A 346 13.48 -26.48 -11.86
C GLY A 346 14.69 -27.31 -12.27
N TRP A 347 15.80 -26.66 -12.63
CA TRP A 347 17.05 -27.35 -12.96
C TRP A 347 17.68 -28.03 -11.74
N ALA A 348 17.73 -27.37 -10.59
CA ALA A 348 18.29 -27.93 -9.36
C ALA A 348 17.50 -29.14 -8.83
N LEU A 349 16.18 -29.19 -9.06
CA LEU A 349 15.30 -30.27 -8.63
C LEU A 349 15.05 -31.32 -9.72
N TYR A 350 15.67 -31.18 -10.88
CA TYR A 350 15.59 -32.15 -11.98
C TYR A 350 16.45 -33.38 -11.64
N PHE A 351 15.86 -34.32 -10.91
CA PHE A 351 16.52 -35.56 -10.49
C PHE A 351 16.23 -36.70 -11.49
N THR A 352 17.27 -37.43 -11.88
CA THR A 352 17.18 -38.63 -12.74
C THR A 352 17.74 -39.83 -11.99
N ASP A 353 17.02 -40.95 -11.94
CA ASP A 353 17.56 -42.21 -11.44
C ASP A 353 18.54 -42.83 -12.45
N ASP A 354 19.67 -43.33 -11.94
CA ASP A 354 20.87 -43.72 -12.69
C ASP A 354 20.69 -44.93 -13.63
N GLU A 355 19.59 -45.70 -13.55
CA GLU A 355 19.43 -46.92 -14.35
C GLU A 355 18.87 -46.68 -15.77
N SER A 356 18.19 -45.56 -16.01
CA SER A 356 17.54 -45.29 -17.31
C SER A 356 17.93 -43.95 -17.95
N GLY A 357 18.57 -43.05 -17.18
CA GLY A 357 19.01 -41.73 -17.62
C GLY A 357 17.89 -40.80 -18.11
N LYS A 358 16.62 -41.21 -18.01
CA LYS A 358 15.44 -40.46 -18.44
C LYS A 358 14.68 -39.97 -17.21
N TYR A 359 14.39 -38.67 -17.18
CA TYR A 359 13.54 -38.09 -16.16
C TYR A 359 12.11 -38.63 -16.29
N ASP A 360 11.58 -39.16 -15.19
CA ASP A 360 10.18 -39.56 -15.09
C ASP A 360 9.50 -38.75 -13.97
N PHE A 361 8.30 -38.25 -14.26
CA PHE A 361 7.57 -37.41 -13.31
C PHE A 361 7.04 -38.23 -12.12
N ALA A 362 6.68 -39.49 -12.35
CA ALA A 362 6.10 -40.33 -11.32
C ALA A 362 7.06 -40.69 -10.18
N SER A 363 8.33 -40.94 -10.50
CA SER A 363 9.39 -41.26 -9.53
C SER A 363 10.10 -40.02 -8.98
N ALA A 364 9.80 -38.81 -9.50
CA ALA A 364 10.47 -37.58 -9.09
C ALA A 364 10.24 -37.29 -7.59
N PHE A 365 11.29 -37.46 -6.79
CA PHE A 365 11.23 -37.33 -5.32
C PHE A 365 10.98 -35.88 -4.86
N HIS A 366 11.48 -34.89 -5.60
CA HIS A 366 11.51 -33.50 -5.17
C HIS A 366 10.26 -32.67 -5.54
N ILE A 367 9.20 -33.28 -6.08
CA ILE A 367 7.97 -32.55 -6.46
C ILE A 367 7.30 -31.85 -5.26
N PRO A 368 7.13 -32.47 -4.07
CA PRO A 368 6.60 -31.75 -2.91
C PRO A 368 7.45 -30.54 -2.51
N THR A 369 8.78 -30.68 -2.59
CA THR A 369 9.72 -29.58 -2.31
C THR A 369 9.57 -28.45 -3.34
N TYR A 370 9.43 -28.78 -4.62
CA TYR A 370 9.17 -27.80 -5.68
C TYR A 370 7.87 -27.02 -5.43
N ILE A 371 6.78 -27.72 -5.10
CA ILE A 371 5.48 -27.11 -4.78
C ILE A 371 5.66 -26.10 -3.64
N PHE A 372 6.33 -26.49 -2.55
CA PHE A 372 6.55 -25.59 -1.42
C PHE A 372 7.41 -24.37 -1.76
N ILE A 373 8.55 -24.57 -2.44
CA ILE A 373 9.45 -23.47 -2.81
C ILE A 373 8.75 -22.53 -3.79
N SER A 374 7.93 -23.02 -4.71
CA SER A 374 7.17 -22.18 -5.64
C SER A 374 6.24 -21.20 -4.90
N LEU A 375 5.52 -21.67 -3.89
CA LEU A 375 4.63 -20.86 -3.05
C LEU A 375 5.42 -19.84 -2.22
N LEU A 376 6.57 -20.25 -1.68
CA LEU A 376 7.47 -19.35 -0.94
C LEU A 376 8.02 -18.23 -1.84
N VAL A 377 8.44 -18.57 -3.06
CA VAL A 377 8.92 -17.60 -4.06
C VAL A 377 7.80 -16.64 -4.46
N ALA A 378 6.59 -17.14 -4.69
CA ALA A 378 5.42 -16.31 -4.99
C ALA A 378 5.15 -15.28 -3.89
N MET A 379 5.20 -15.72 -2.62
CA MET A 379 5.05 -14.82 -1.47
C MET A 379 6.20 -13.82 -1.36
N PHE A 380 7.45 -14.25 -1.52
CA PHE A 380 8.64 -13.40 -1.45
C PHE A 380 8.60 -12.28 -2.49
N LEU A 381 8.34 -12.62 -3.76
CA LEU A 381 8.28 -11.63 -4.83
C LEU A 381 7.16 -10.61 -4.61
N ALA A 382 5.98 -11.07 -4.17
CA ALA A 382 4.85 -10.19 -3.87
C ALA A 382 5.12 -9.26 -2.67
N LEU A 383 5.78 -9.77 -1.64
CA LEU A 383 6.16 -9.02 -0.45
C LEU A 383 7.21 -7.95 -0.79
N MET A 384 8.30 -8.34 -1.48
CA MET A 384 9.37 -7.42 -1.89
C MET A 384 8.84 -6.27 -2.76
N ASN A 385 7.90 -6.55 -3.68
CA ASN A 385 7.36 -5.55 -4.59
C ASN A 385 6.39 -4.55 -3.94
N SER A 386 5.94 -4.82 -2.71
CA SER A 386 4.91 -4.03 -2.01
C SER A 386 5.40 -3.37 -0.71
N VAL A 387 6.54 -3.79 -0.16
CA VAL A 387 7.02 -3.38 1.18
C VAL A 387 7.41 -1.91 1.29
N ASP A 388 7.74 -1.22 0.19
CA ASP A 388 8.14 0.19 0.17
C ASP A 388 7.18 1.10 -0.62
N ASP A 389 6.10 0.56 -1.16
CA ASP A 389 5.22 1.26 -2.11
C ASP A 389 4.41 2.40 -1.45
N ILE A 390 3.93 2.21 -0.21
CA ILE A 390 3.18 3.25 0.52
C ILE A 390 4.12 4.35 1.04
N ILE A 391 5.37 4.01 1.35
CA ILE A 391 6.38 4.98 1.80
C ILE A 391 6.60 6.04 0.72
N ARG A 392 6.72 5.61 -0.54
CA ARG A 392 6.88 6.50 -1.71
C ARG A 392 5.66 7.40 -1.91
N ASP A 393 4.45 6.86 -1.72
CA ASP A 393 3.19 7.59 -1.93
C ASP A 393 2.82 8.52 -0.76
N ARG A 394 3.52 8.45 0.39
CA ARG A 394 3.17 9.17 1.63
C ARG A 394 2.98 10.67 1.40
N VAL A 395 3.87 11.31 0.63
CA VAL A 395 3.81 12.76 0.37
C VAL A 395 2.56 13.12 -0.45
N VAL A 396 2.24 12.30 -1.46
CA VAL A 396 1.03 12.47 -2.29
C VAL A 396 -0.23 12.22 -1.45
N LEU A 397 -0.23 11.22 -0.57
CA LEU A 397 -1.36 10.94 0.32
C LEU A 397 -1.64 12.09 1.30
N HIS A 398 -0.61 12.71 1.86
CA HIS A 398 -0.78 13.87 2.74
C HIS A 398 -1.33 15.09 1.99
N ARG A 399 -0.89 15.30 0.75
CA ARG A 399 -1.43 16.35 -0.13
C ARG A 399 -2.90 16.11 -0.49
N GLU A 400 -3.26 14.88 -0.85
CA GLU A 400 -4.62 14.52 -1.27
C GLU A 400 -5.60 14.34 -0.09
N ARG A 401 -5.12 14.42 1.15
CA ARG A 401 -5.89 14.17 2.37
C ARG A 401 -7.10 15.08 2.57
N ASN A 402 -6.99 16.33 2.15
CA ASN A 402 -8.07 17.32 2.25
C ASN A 402 -9.08 17.20 1.10
N LEU A 403 -8.82 16.34 0.13
CA LEU A 403 -9.77 15.98 -0.92
C LEU A 403 -10.75 14.92 -0.39
N ASP A 404 -11.95 14.86 -0.98
CA ASP A 404 -12.99 13.88 -0.63
C ASP A 404 -12.71 12.47 -1.19
N VAL A 405 -11.43 12.09 -1.34
CA VAL A 405 -11.03 10.75 -1.78
C VAL A 405 -11.16 9.77 -0.63
N LYS A 406 -11.92 8.69 -0.84
CA LYS A 406 -12.04 7.65 0.17
C LYS A 406 -10.79 6.78 0.19
N LEU A 407 -10.21 6.63 1.38
CA LEU A 407 -9.03 5.81 1.63
C LEU A 407 -9.14 4.35 1.12
N PRO A 408 -10.31 3.66 1.20
CA PRO A 408 -10.44 2.32 0.62
C PRO A 408 -10.15 2.28 -0.88
N TYR A 409 -10.48 3.31 -1.66
CA TYR A 409 -10.19 3.33 -3.10
C TYR A 409 -8.70 3.31 -3.38
N TYR A 410 -7.91 4.03 -2.59
CA TYR A 410 -6.45 3.98 -2.68
C TYR A 410 -5.92 2.58 -2.37
N ILE A 411 -6.37 1.98 -1.25
CA ILE A 411 -5.92 0.65 -0.81
C ILE A 411 -6.25 -0.41 -1.85
N PHE A 412 -7.51 -0.46 -2.32
CA PHE A 412 -7.92 -1.41 -3.35
C PHE A 412 -7.21 -1.14 -4.68
N ALA A 413 -7.06 0.12 -5.11
CA ALA A 413 -6.35 0.44 -6.33
C ALA A 413 -4.90 -0.05 -6.32
N LYS A 414 -4.20 0.14 -5.19
CA LYS A 414 -2.83 -0.35 -4.99
C LYS A 414 -2.77 -1.86 -4.94
N PHE A 415 -3.63 -2.50 -4.13
CA PHE A 415 -3.70 -3.96 -4.05
C PHE A 415 -3.96 -4.59 -5.41
N THR A 416 -4.99 -4.14 -6.15
CA THR A 416 -5.33 -4.67 -7.47
C THR A 416 -4.19 -4.49 -8.47
N THR A 417 -3.53 -3.33 -8.46
CA THR A 417 -2.38 -3.09 -9.35
C THR A 417 -1.24 -4.06 -9.07
N LEU A 418 -0.83 -4.19 -7.80
CA LEU A 418 0.27 -5.07 -7.40
C LEU A 418 -0.08 -6.54 -7.61
N ALA A 419 -1.31 -6.95 -7.29
CA ALA A 419 -1.81 -8.30 -7.54
C ALA A 419 -1.76 -8.65 -9.03
N LEU A 420 -2.08 -7.72 -9.94
CA LEU A 420 -1.98 -7.97 -11.38
C LEU A 420 -0.54 -8.27 -11.82
N PHE A 421 0.45 -7.53 -11.31
CA PHE A 421 1.86 -7.82 -11.58
C PHE A 421 2.30 -9.15 -10.99
N SER A 422 1.87 -9.46 -9.76
CA SER A 422 2.13 -10.75 -9.13
C SER A 422 1.47 -11.92 -9.88
N ALA A 423 0.29 -11.72 -10.49
CA ALA A 423 -0.34 -12.72 -11.34
C ALA A 423 0.51 -13.02 -12.59
N VAL A 424 1.02 -11.99 -13.26
CA VAL A 424 1.95 -12.16 -14.39
C VAL A 424 3.22 -12.91 -13.96
N GLN A 425 3.80 -12.56 -12.82
CA GLN A 425 4.96 -13.28 -12.28
C GLN A 425 4.65 -14.76 -11.99
N CYS A 426 3.49 -15.07 -11.41
CA CYS A 426 3.06 -16.44 -11.15
C CYS A 426 2.88 -17.21 -12.46
N ILE A 427 2.25 -16.61 -13.49
CA ILE A 427 2.10 -17.23 -14.81
C ILE A 427 3.47 -17.57 -15.40
N LEU A 428 4.40 -16.61 -15.40
CA LEU A 428 5.76 -16.82 -15.93
C LEU A 428 6.52 -17.91 -15.16
N PHE A 429 6.40 -17.93 -13.83
CA PHE A 429 7.01 -18.96 -13.00
C PHE A 429 6.46 -20.35 -13.33
N VAL A 430 5.13 -20.50 -13.36
CA VAL A 430 4.46 -21.79 -13.64
C VAL A 430 4.79 -22.28 -15.04
N LEU A 431 4.78 -21.39 -16.05
CA LEU A 431 5.11 -21.76 -17.44
C LEU A 431 6.53 -22.33 -17.59
N VAL A 432 7.51 -21.74 -16.90
CA VAL A 432 8.91 -22.20 -16.96
C VAL A 432 9.11 -23.43 -16.08
N GLY A 433 8.70 -23.36 -14.82
CA GLY A 433 8.94 -24.42 -13.84
C GLY A 433 8.22 -25.73 -14.16
N ASN A 434 6.91 -25.67 -14.48
CA ASN A 434 6.14 -26.87 -14.82
C ASN A 434 6.63 -27.50 -16.13
N LYS A 435 7.15 -26.70 -17.06
CA LYS A 435 7.74 -27.21 -18.30
C LYS A 435 9.04 -27.97 -18.06
N ILE A 436 9.89 -27.50 -17.13
CA ILE A 436 11.15 -28.18 -16.78
C ILE A 436 10.89 -29.49 -16.04
N LEU A 437 9.98 -29.49 -15.07
CA LEU A 437 9.64 -30.69 -14.26
C LEU A 437 8.56 -31.58 -14.89
N MET A 438 8.21 -31.34 -16.15
CA MET A 438 7.21 -32.09 -16.92
C MET A 438 5.83 -32.25 -16.25
N ILE A 439 5.40 -31.30 -15.41
CA ILE A 439 4.07 -31.29 -14.78
C ILE A 439 3.02 -30.92 -15.85
N ARG A 440 2.10 -31.85 -16.15
CA ARG A 440 1.13 -31.71 -17.25
C ARG A 440 -0.30 -31.53 -16.77
N GLY A 441 -1.03 -30.61 -17.41
CA GLY A 441 -2.46 -30.41 -17.18
C GLY A 441 -2.82 -29.75 -15.85
N MET A 442 -1.85 -29.21 -15.12
CA MET A 442 -2.03 -28.63 -13.77
C MET A 442 -1.67 -27.14 -13.69
N PHE A 443 -1.77 -26.43 -14.81
CA PHE A 443 -1.38 -25.02 -14.88
C PHE A 443 -2.23 -24.14 -13.96
N TRP A 444 -3.55 -24.35 -13.97
CA TRP A 444 -4.50 -23.48 -13.28
C TRP A 444 -4.43 -23.63 -11.76
N GLU A 445 -4.20 -24.85 -11.27
CA GLU A 445 -4.10 -25.19 -9.86
C GLU A 445 -2.85 -24.54 -9.25
N TYR A 446 -1.69 -24.70 -9.92
CA TYR A 446 -0.45 -24.04 -9.50
C TYR A 446 -0.58 -22.51 -9.57
N PHE A 447 -1.08 -21.98 -10.69
CA PHE A 447 -1.28 -20.55 -10.84
C PHE A 447 -2.20 -19.99 -9.74
N PHE A 448 -3.33 -20.63 -9.48
CA PHE A 448 -4.32 -20.16 -8.51
C PHE A 448 -3.76 -20.13 -7.08
N PHE A 449 -3.15 -21.22 -6.62
CA PHE A 449 -2.58 -21.27 -5.27
C PHE A 449 -1.32 -20.41 -5.12
N MET A 450 -0.49 -20.28 -6.16
CA MET A 450 0.60 -19.31 -6.15
C MET A 450 0.08 -17.87 -6.11
N PHE A 451 -0.95 -17.56 -6.89
CA PHE A 451 -1.51 -16.20 -6.98
C PHE A 451 -2.19 -15.77 -5.68
N ILE A 452 -2.99 -16.63 -5.04
CA ILE A 452 -3.64 -16.29 -3.76
C ILE A 452 -2.61 -16.12 -2.63
N THR A 453 -1.54 -16.93 -2.63
CA THR A 453 -0.42 -16.77 -1.70
C THR A 453 0.35 -15.49 -1.97
N ALA A 454 0.59 -15.14 -3.23
CA ALA A 454 1.17 -13.87 -3.61
C ALA A 454 0.29 -12.69 -3.18
N ALA A 455 -1.04 -12.77 -3.34
CA ALA A 455 -1.98 -11.74 -2.90
C ALA A 455 -1.95 -11.53 -1.37
N SER A 456 -1.82 -12.61 -0.59
CA SER A 456 -1.57 -12.51 0.85
C SER A 456 -0.23 -11.83 1.15
N GLY A 457 0.83 -12.15 0.39
CA GLY A 457 2.13 -11.48 0.47
C GLY A 457 2.06 -9.98 0.17
N THR A 458 1.32 -9.57 -0.87
CA THR A 458 1.07 -8.16 -1.21
C THR A 458 0.35 -7.43 -0.08
N SER A 459 -0.70 -8.04 0.49
CA SER A 459 -1.46 -7.42 1.59
C SER A 459 -0.58 -7.20 2.82
N LEU A 460 0.26 -8.18 3.16
CA LEU A 460 1.20 -8.08 4.26
C LEU A 460 2.30 -7.04 4.01
N GLY A 461 2.84 -6.98 2.79
CA GLY A 461 3.86 -5.99 2.42
C GLY A 461 3.33 -4.56 2.48
N LEU A 462 2.09 -4.32 2.04
CA LEU A 462 1.45 -3.01 2.19
C LEU A 462 1.26 -2.62 3.66
N VAL A 463 0.90 -3.56 4.53
CA VAL A 463 0.82 -3.29 5.99
C VAL A 463 2.18 -2.86 6.52
N ILE A 464 3.24 -3.60 6.21
CA ILE A 464 4.62 -3.26 6.63
C ILE A 464 5.01 -1.87 6.09
N SER A 465 4.74 -1.61 4.82
CA SER A 465 5.01 -0.32 4.16
C SER A 465 4.32 0.85 4.85
N SER A 466 3.13 0.64 5.42
CA SER A 466 2.42 1.69 6.15
C SER A 466 3.01 1.99 7.52
N ILE A 467 3.59 0.99 8.20
CA ILE A 467 4.10 1.11 9.57
C ILE A 467 5.51 1.72 9.57
N VAL A 468 6.33 1.34 8.59
CA VAL A 468 7.73 1.74 8.52
C VAL A 468 7.87 3.11 7.83
N ALA A 469 8.85 3.90 8.28
CA ALA A 469 9.14 5.21 7.71
C ALA A 469 10.20 5.18 6.60
N ASP A 470 11.13 4.22 6.66
CA ASP A 470 12.25 4.10 5.72
C ASP A 470 12.21 2.80 4.90
N ALA A 471 12.59 2.89 3.62
CA ALA A 471 12.55 1.77 2.69
C ALA A 471 13.55 0.66 3.06
N LYS A 472 14.74 0.99 3.60
CA LYS A 472 15.72 -0.03 4.00
C LYS A 472 15.25 -0.80 5.22
N THR A 473 14.69 -0.10 6.20
CA THR A 473 14.06 -0.74 7.36
C THR A 473 12.92 -1.66 6.93
N ALA A 474 12.12 -1.25 5.94
CA ALA A 474 11.01 -2.06 5.42
C ALA A 474 11.51 -3.37 4.79
N ALA A 475 12.61 -3.34 4.03
CA ALA A 475 13.23 -4.53 3.47
C ALA A 475 13.74 -5.52 4.54
N ASN A 476 14.21 -5.04 5.70
CA ASN A 476 14.66 -5.91 6.80
C ASN A 476 13.52 -6.73 7.43
N PHE A 477 12.25 -6.33 7.26
CA PHE A 477 11.10 -7.14 7.68
C PHE A 477 10.84 -8.34 6.78
N VAL A 478 11.36 -8.35 5.55
CA VAL A 478 11.08 -9.42 4.59
C VAL A 478 11.61 -10.78 5.08
N PRO A 479 12.88 -10.93 5.50
CA PRO A 479 13.35 -12.18 6.11
C PRO A 479 12.61 -12.55 7.39
N LEU A 480 12.26 -11.56 8.22
CA LEU A 480 11.54 -11.77 9.48
C LEU A 480 10.15 -12.39 9.24
N VAL A 481 9.51 -12.04 8.12
CA VAL A 481 8.24 -12.64 7.69
C VAL A 481 8.46 -13.98 7.01
N LEU A 482 9.46 -14.12 6.13
CA LEU A 482 9.63 -15.31 5.31
C LEU A 482 10.18 -16.52 6.06
N ILE A 483 11.11 -16.33 7.00
CA ILE A 483 11.72 -17.43 7.75
C ILE A 483 10.65 -18.22 8.54
N PRO A 484 9.72 -17.57 9.26
CA PRO A 484 8.59 -18.29 9.87
C PRO A 484 7.72 -19.02 8.84
N GLN A 485 7.48 -18.45 7.65
CA GLN A 485 6.68 -19.10 6.61
C GLN A 485 7.39 -20.32 6.00
N LEU A 486 8.73 -20.30 5.98
CA LEU A 486 9.57 -21.43 5.58
C LEU A 486 9.54 -22.55 6.63
N ILE A 487 9.73 -22.21 7.90
CA ILE A 487 9.85 -23.17 9.01
C ILE A 487 8.51 -23.84 9.33
N PHE A 488 7.45 -23.04 9.50
CA PHE A 488 6.15 -23.53 9.96
C PHE A 488 5.22 -23.96 8.83
N GLY A 489 5.70 -23.96 7.58
CA GLY A 489 4.93 -24.36 6.40
C GLY A 489 4.69 -25.87 6.27
N GLY A 490 5.40 -26.71 7.03
CA GLY A 490 5.20 -28.17 7.08
C GLY A 490 5.91 -28.98 5.99
N ALA A 491 6.66 -28.33 5.10
CA ALA A 491 7.44 -28.99 4.05
C ALA A 491 8.91 -29.24 4.42
N LEU A 492 9.59 -28.22 4.97
CA LEU A 492 11.01 -28.31 5.36
C LEU A 492 11.18 -29.16 6.63
N ILE A 493 10.32 -28.91 7.61
CA ILE A 493 10.21 -29.70 8.85
C ILE A 493 8.81 -30.28 8.86
N LYS A 494 8.71 -31.62 8.87
CA LYS A 494 7.42 -32.29 8.97
C LYS A 494 6.81 -32.01 10.35
N TYR A 495 5.50 -31.82 10.41
CA TYR A 495 4.83 -31.56 11.70
C TYR A 495 4.99 -32.70 12.71
N GLU A 496 5.18 -33.93 12.25
CA GLU A 496 5.47 -35.09 13.10
C GLU A 496 6.79 -34.94 13.86
N GLU A 497 7.77 -34.27 13.25
CA GLU A 497 9.14 -34.06 13.73
C GLU A 497 9.29 -32.72 14.46
N MET A 498 8.27 -31.85 14.40
CA MET A 498 8.31 -30.53 15.01
C MET A 498 8.10 -30.60 16.53
N ASN A 499 8.75 -29.70 17.27
CA ASN A 499 8.62 -29.66 18.71
C ASN A 499 7.14 -29.43 19.13
N ARG A 500 6.51 -30.45 19.71
CA ARG A 500 5.11 -30.43 20.14
C ARG A 500 4.86 -29.54 21.36
N ASP A 501 5.91 -29.13 22.08
CA ASP A 501 5.82 -28.15 23.17
C ASP A 501 5.64 -26.69 22.67
N MET A 502 5.63 -26.45 21.34
CA MET A 502 5.47 -25.12 20.75
C MET A 502 4.04 -24.57 20.77
N ASP A 503 3.06 -25.28 21.33
CA ASP A 503 1.85 -24.60 21.79
C ASP A 503 2.25 -23.64 22.92
N PHE A 504 2.46 -22.38 22.58
CA PHE A 504 2.99 -21.34 23.48
C PHE A 504 2.28 -21.30 24.85
N ILE A 505 0.98 -21.62 24.86
CA ILE A 505 0.15 -21.74 26.05
C ILE A 505 0.55 -22.93 26.93
N TYR A 506 0.90 -24.08 26.33
CA TYR A 506 1.36 -25.28 27.02
C TYR A 506 2.81 -25.13 27.53
N GLY A 507 3.69 -24.55 26.72
CA GLY A 507 5.07 -24.24 27.11
C GLY A 507 5.15 -23.25 28.29
N PHE A 508 4.31 -22.21 28.28
CA PHE A 508 4.21 -21.25 29.39
C PHE A 508 3.61 -21.89 30.66
N LYS A 509 2.59 -22.75 30.51
CA LYS A 509 1.99 -23.49 31.63
C LYS A 509 2.97 -24.49 32.25
N ARG A 510 3.77 -25.18 31.43
CA ARG A 510 4.84 -26.09 31.86
C ARG A 510 6.02 -25.37 32.50
N TRP A 511 6.36 -24.17 32.03
CA TRP A 511 7.36 -23.31 32.67
C TRP A 511 6.91 -22.86 34.08
N LEU A 512 5.60 -22.64 34.27
CA LEU A 512 5.00 -22.35 35.58
C LEU A 512 4.84 -23.59 36.48
N THR A 513 4.74 -24.80 35.94
CA THR A 513 4.56 -26.03 36.74
C THR A 513 5.81 -26.93 36.69
N ARG A 514 6.64 -26.86 37.74
CA ARG A 514 7.83 -27.72 37.94
C ARG A 514 7.50 -29.16 38.38
N HIS A 515 6.64 -29.90 37.67
CA HIS A 515 6.44 -31.33 37.93
C HIS A 515 6.40 -32.15 36.63
N PRO A 516 7.41 -33.02 36.37
CA PRO A 516 7.53 -33.75 35.10
C PRO A 516 6.60 -34.96 34.92
N GLU A 517 5.85 -35.40 35.92
CA GLU A 517 5.34 -36.78 35.93
C GLU A 517 3.83 -36.97 35.69
N ALA A 518 3.02 -35.90 35.65
CA ALA A 518 1.56 -36.03 35.54
C ALA A 518 0.98 -35.91 34.11
N SER A 519 1.78 -35.72 33.06
CA SER A 519 1.28 -35.42 31.71
C SER A 519 1.46 -36.55 30.68
N ALA A 520 1.90 -37.73 31.10
CA ALA A 520 2.11 -38.87 30.20
C ALA A 520 0.81 -39.60 29.78
N GLN A 521 -0.30 -39.41 30.50
CA GLN A 521 -1.56 -40.14 30.24
C GLN A 521 -2.54 -39.45 29.27
N GLY A 522 -2.35 -38.17 28.94
CA GLY A 522 -3.14 -37.48 27.89
C GLY A 522 -2.62 -37.73 26.46
N ARG A 523 -1.54 -38.49 26.30
CA ARG A 523 -0.71 -38.57 25.09
C ARG A 523 -1.21 -39.50 23.97
N ARG A 524 -2.34 -40.22 24.13
CA ARG A 524 -2.78 -41.22 23.13
C ARG A 524 -3.71 -40.70 22.04
N ASP A 525 -4.27 -39.50 22.16
CA ASP A 525 -5.34 -39.02 21.26
C ASP A 525 -4.95 -37.95 20.23
N ASP A 526 -3.70 -37.45 20.24
CA ASP A 526 -3.24 -36.46 19.25
C ASP A 526 -2.52 -37.12 18.07
N SER A 527 -3.16 -37.10 16.88
CA SER A 527 -2.55 -37.50 15.60
C SER A 527 -1.22 -36.76 15.38
N ALA A 528 -0.21 -37.49 14.91
CA ALA A 528 1.11 -36.95 14.62
C ALA A 528 1.11 -35.92 13.48
N LEU A 529 0.12 -36.01 12.60
CA LEU A 529 -0.10 -35.12 11.46
C LEU A 529 -1.03 -33.92 11.79
N ARG A 530 -1.37 -33.69 13.07
CA ARG A 530 -2.18 -32.54 13.49
C ARG A 530 -1.37 -31.24 13.36
N VAL A 531 -1.93 -30.24 12.70
CA VAL A 531 -1.27 -28.94 12.49
C VAL A 531 -1.14 -28.16 13.81
N PRO A 532 0.10 -27.78 14.23
CA PRO A 532 0.36 -26.99 15.42
C PRO A 532 -0.29 -25.60 15.38
N LEU A 533 -0.59 -24.99 16.53
CA LEU A 533 -1.33 -23.72 16.59
C LEU A 533 -0.56 -22.57 15.91
N ILE A 534 0.76 -22.47 16.11
CA ILE A 534 1.59 -21.43 15.49
C ILE A 534 1.55 -21.52 13.96
N SER A 535 1.54 -22.73 13.41
CA SER A 535 1.49 -22.97 11.96
C SER A 535 0.16 -22.52 11.32
N ARG A 536 -0.91 -22.33 12.12
CA ARG A 536 -2.20 -21.80 11.62
C ARG A 536 -2.14 -20.31 11.26
N PHE A 537 -1.11 -19.58 11.67
CA PHE A 537 -0.89 -18.19 11.27
C PHE A 537 -0.03 -18.06 10.00
N VAL A 538 0.46 -19.17 9.47
CA VAL A 538 1.33 -19.22 8.30
C VAL A 538 0.51 -19.46 7.04
N ALA A 539 0.59 -18.55 6.08
CA ALA A 539 -0.18 -18.59 4.84
C ALA A 539 0.33 -19.72 3.91
N THR A 540 1.65 -19.91 3.84
CA THR A 540 2.28 -20.92 2.98
C THR A 540 1.79 -22.33 3.30
N HIS A 541 1.53 -22.64 4.58
CA HIS A 541 0.97 -23.92 5.01
C HIS A 541 -0.35 -24.25 4.30
N TYR A 542 -1.32 -23.33 4.31
CA TYR A 542 -2.62 -23.56 3.69
C TYR A 542 -2.52 -23.77 2.18
N SER A 543 -1.71 -22.95 1.51
CA SER A 543 -1.49 -23.11 0.07
C SER A 543 -0.72 -24.38 -0.28
N TYR A 544 0.22 -24.79 0.57
CA TYR A 544 1.03 -26.00 0.37
C TYR A 544 0.17 -27.24 0.54
N GLU A 545 -0.62 -27.31 1.60
CA GLU A 545 -1.60 -28.37 1.83
C GLU A 545 -2.56 -28.50 0.64
N ALA A 546 -3.14 -27.38 0.21
CA ALA A 546 -4.12 -27.35 -0.85
C ALA A 546 -3.51 -27.74 -2.21
N LEU A 547 -2.29 -27.30 -2.53
CA LEU A 547 -1.65 -27.61 -3.80
C LEU A 547 -1.13 -29.06 -3.86
N ILE A 548 -0.68 -29.64 -2.74
CA ILE A 548 -0.35 -31.08 -2.66
C ILE A 548 -1.60 -31.94 -2.88
N VAL A 549 -2.70 -31.60 -2.23
CA VAL A 549 -3.98 -32.33 -2.43
C VAL A 549 -4.51 -32.11 -3.85
N ALA A 550 -4.38 -30.90 -4.40
CA ALA A 550 -4.71 -30.64 -5.80
C ALA A 550 -3.86 -31.51 -6.73
N GLN A 551 -2.55 -31.61 -6.52
CA GLN A 551 -1.66 -32.47 -7.30
C GLN A 551 -2.08 -33.95 -7.25
N ALA A 552 -2.55 -34.45 -6.10
CA ALA A 552 -3.01 -35.81 -5.94
C ALA A 552 -4.40 -36.06 -6.59
N LYS A 553 -5.38 -35.17 -6.37
CA LYS A 553 -6.80 -35.41 -6.71
C LYS A 553 -7.26 -34.69 -7.98
N LEU A 554 -6.68 -33.54 -8.31
CA LEU A 554 -7.06 -32.71 -9.45
C LEU A 554 -6.18 -32.91 -10.70
N ASN A 555 -5.31 -33.93 -10.72
CA ASN A 555 -4.61 -34.26 -11.94
C ASN A 555 -5.59 -34.83 -13.00
N PRO A 556 -5.27 -34.73 -14.30
CA PRO A 556 -6.18 -35.18 -15.36
C PRO A 556 -6.63 -36.64 -15.28
N LEU A 557 -5.80 -37.53 -14.72
CA LEU A 557 -6.13 -38.94 -14.59
C LEU A 557 -7.11 -39.17 -13.42
N THR A 558 -6.74 -38.70 -12.23
CA THR A 558 -7.49 -38.91 -10.99
C THR A 558 -8.85 -38.22 -11.01
N ILE A 559 -8.99 -37.04 -11.63
CA ILE A 559 -10.32 -36.41 -11.79
C ILE A 559 -11.29 -37.34 -12.52
N ARG A 560 -10.82 -38.04 -13.56
CA ARG A 560 -11.66 -38.95 -14.35
C ARG A 560 -11.96 -40.23 -13.56
N GLN A 561 -10.97 -40.78 -12.85
CA GLN A 561 -11.18 -41.92 -11.96
C GLN A 561 -12.21 -41.60 -10.87
N ASP A 562 -12.09 -40.46 -10.19
CA ASP A 562 -13.02 -40.02 -9.13
C ASP A 562 -14.43 -39.77 -9.68
N ARG A 563 -14.55 -39.19 -10.90
CA ARG A 563 -15.86 -39.01 -11.56
C ARG A 563 -16.51 -40.33 -11.93
N LEU A 564 -15.76 -41.28 -12.48
CA LEU A 564 -16.23 -42.63 -12.78
C LEU A 564 -16.71 -43.31 -11.50
N GLN A 565 -15.89 -43.30 -10.46
CA GLN A 565 -16.22 -43.89 -9.16
C GLN A 565 -17.48 -43.27 -8.56
N LYS A 566 -17.62 -41.94 -8.60
CA LYS A 566 -18.80 -41.26 -8.09
C LYS A 566 -20.09 -41.62 -8.86
N GLN A 567 -20.03 -41.66 -10.20
CA GLN A 567 -21.18 -42.12 -11.00
C GLN A 567 -21.53 -43.59 -10.69
N MET A 568 -20.52 -44.43 -10.49
CA MET A 568 -20.72 -45.83 -10.09
C MET A 568 -21.38 -45.93 -8.72
N ASP A 569 -20.91 -45.20 -7.72
CA ASP A 569 -21.46 -45.20 -6.36
C ASP A 569 -22.91 -44.68 -6.35
N ASP A 570 -23.20 -43.62 -7.11
CA ASP A 570 -24.55 -43.09 -7.28
C ASP A 570 -25.50 -44.14 -7.89
N LEU A 571 -25.06 -44.88 -8.92
CA LEU A 571 -25.84 -45.96 -9.53
C LEU A 571 -25.99 -47.18 -8.61
N VAL A 572 -24.96 -47.54 -7.85
CA VAL A 572 -24.99 -48.65 -6.88
C VAL A 572 -25.93 -48.33 -5.72
N SER A 573 -26.06 -47.06 -5.32
CA SER A 573 -26.95 -46.62 -4.25
C SER A 573 -28.45 -46.74 -4.60
N LYS A 574 -28.80 -46.84 -5.89
CA LYS A 574 -30.20 -46.98 -6.34
C LYS A 574 -30.73 -48.40 -6.10
N LYS A 575 -31.84 -48.50 -5.37
CA LYS A 575 -32.45 -49.78 -4.95
C LYS A 575 -33.11 -50.56 -6.10
N ASN A 576 -33.70 -49.88 -7.09
CA ASN A 576 -34.28 -50.46 -8.31
C ASN A 576 -33.61 -49.82 -9.52
N ARG A 577 -32.74 -50.57 -10.22
CA ARG A 577 -32.05 -50.11 -11.44
C ARG A 577 -32.80 -50.57 -12.68
N SER A 578 -32.90 -49.73 -13.70
CA SER A 578 -33.35 -50.15 -15.04
C SER A 578 -32.25 -50.93 -15.77
N ASP A 579 -32.61 -51.73 -16.78
CA ASP A 579 -31.64 -52.49 -17.59
C ASP A 579 -30.59 -51.57 -18.25
N ALA A 580 -31.00 -50.37 -18.65
CA ALA A 580 -30.10 -49.35 -19.18
C ALA A 580 -29.11 -48.81 -18.13
N GLU A 581 -29.53 -48.66 -16.88
CA GLU A 581 -28.65 -48.26 -15.77
C GLU A 581 -27.69 -49.39 -15.35
N ALA A 582 -28.11 -50.64 -15.47
CA ALA A 582 -27.26 -51.80 -15.25
C ALA A 582 -26.16 -51.90 -16.31
N ALA A 583 -26.53 -51.78 -17.60
CA ALA A 583 -25.57 -51.75 -18.71
C ALA A 583 -24.61 -50.56 -18.58
N ARG A 584 -25.11 -49.39 -18.20
CA ARG A 584 -24.27 -48.21 -17.96
C ARG A 584 -23.28 -48.41 -16.81
N LEU A 585 -23.67 -49.10 -15.75
CA LEU A 585 -22.75 -49.41 -14.64
C LEU A 585 -21.63 -50.36 -15.09
N GLU A 586 -21.93 -51.32 -15.97
CA GLU A 586 -20.94 -52.22 -16.57
C GLU A 586 -19.95 -51.45 -17.45
N ASP A 587 -20.45 -50.61 -18.35
CA ASP A 587 -19.64 -49.70 -19.19
C ASP A 587 -18.70 -48.84 -18.32
N LEU A 588 -19.18 -48.30 -17.19
CA LEU A 588 -18.37 -47.47 -16.29
C LEU A 588 -17.27 -48.27 -15.58
N LYS A 589 -17.55 -49.51 -15.15
CA LYS A 589 -16.56 -50.42 -14.54
C LYS A 589 -15.47 -50.78 -15.53
N ASP A 590 -15.84 -51.13 -16.75
CA ASP A 590 -14.91 -51.48 -17.82
C ASP A 590 -14.06 -50.27 -18.22
N THR A 591 -14.68 -49.08 -18.30
CA THR A 591 -13.97 -47.82 -18.55
C THR A 591 -12.96 -47.52 -17.45
N LEU A 592 -13.30 -47.73 -16.18
CA LEU A 592 -12.38 -47.53 -15.05
C LEU A 592 -11.20 -48.51 -15.11
N ALA A 593 -11.45 -49.78 -15.42
CA ALA A 593 -10.38 -50.78 -15.59
C ALA A 593 -9.43 -50.42 -16.73
N LEU A 594 -9.98 -49.99 -17.88
CA LEU A 594 -9.20 -49.54 -19.03
C LEU A 594 -8.43 -48.23 -18.74
N LEU A 595 -9.00 -47.34 -17.93
CA LEU A 595 -8.36 -46.07 -17.55
C LEU A 595 -7.16 -46.28 -16.62
N SER A 596 -7.28 -47.17 -15.63
CA SER A 596 -6.18 -47.47 -14.69
C SER A 596 -5.01 -48.17 -15.39
N GLY A 597 -5.27 -48.99 -16.41
CA GLY A 597 -4.24 -49.63 -17.24
C GLY A 597 -3.88 -48.89 -18.52
N LEU A 598 -4.17 -47.59 -18.62
CA LEU A 598 -4.08 -46.85 -19.88
C LEU A 598 -2.63 -46.60 -20.33
N GLU A 599 -2.28 -47.14 -21.50
CA GLU A 599 -0.95 -46.93 -22.12
C GLU A 599 -1.06 -46.48 -23.58
N ALA A 600 -0.09 -45.66 -24.00
CA ALA A 600 0.06 -45.28 -25.41
C ALA A 600 1.51 -44.96 -25.79
N ALA A 601 1.80 -45.01 -27.09
CA ALA A 601 3.14 -44.75 -27.65
C ALA A 601 3.62 -43.30 -27.41
N THR A 602 2.71 -42.32 -27.42
CA THR A 602 3.05 -40.92 -27.16
C THR A 602 2.15 -40.29 -26.09
N PRO A 603 2.64 -39.29 -25.33
CA PRO A 603 1.80 -38.55 -24.40
C PRO A 603 0.57 -37.88 -25.01
N ARG A 604 0.67 -37.45 -26.27
CA ARG A 604 -0.46 -36.83 -26.99
C ARG A 604 -1.58 -37.84 -27.25
N ASP A 605 -1.23 -39.11 -27.42
CA ASP A 605 -2.22 -40.17 -27.62
C ASP A 605 -2.93 -40.54 -26.32
N ILE A 606 -2.24 -40.45 -25.17
CA ILE A 606 -2.89 -40.53 -23.85
C ILE A 606 -3.93 -39.41 -23.71
N GLU A 607 -3.59 -38.17 -24.05
CA GLU A 607 -4.53 -37.05 -23.96
C GLU A 607 -5.76 -37.26 -24.86
N LYS A 608 -5.58 -37.78 -26.08
CA LYS A 608 -6.71 -38.14 -26.96
C LYS A 608 -7.60 -39.24 -26.34
N LYS A 609 -7.00 -40.27 -25.73
CA LYS A 609 -7.76 -41.33 -25.06
C LYS A 609 -8.50 -40.81 -23.83
N LEU A 610 -7.91 -39.91 -23.04
CA LEU A 610 -8.57 -39.26 -21.92
C LEU A 610 -9.79 -38.42 -22.36
N LYS A 611 -9.71 -37.75 -23.53
CA LYS A 611 -10.89 -37.05 -24.10
C LYS A 611 -12.01 -38.02 -24.47
N ARG A 612 -11.70 -39.23 -24.96
CA ARG A 612 -12.72 -40.26 -25.20
C ARG A 612 -13.37 -40.74 -23.91
N VAL A 613 -12.61 -40.83 -22.82
CA VAL A 613 -13.16 -41.14 -21.49
C VAL A 613 -14.11 -40.03 -21.03
N ASP A 614 -13.83 -38.76 -21.34
CA ASP A 614 -14.79 -37.67 -21.08
C ASP A 614 -16.10 -37.87 -21.85
N GLU A 615 -16.02 -38.27 -23.14
CA GLU A 615 -17.22 -38.56 -23.93
C GLU A 615 -18.05 -39.72 -23.34
N ILE A 616 -17.38 -40.74 -22.79
CA ILE A 616 -18.06 -41.83 -22.08
C ILE A 616 -18.71 -41.29 -20.82
N LEU A 617 -18.00 -40.49 -20.01
CA LEU A 617 -18.54 -39.85 -18.80
C LEU A 617 -19.78 -38.98 -19.08
N ASP A 618 -19.86 -38.37 -20.26
CA ASP A 618 -20.99 -37.55 -20.73
C ASP A 618 -22.18 -38.38 -21.26
N GLY A 619 -22.07 -39.71 -21.28
CA GLY A 619 -23.18 -40.63 -21.57
C GLY A 619 -23.08 -41.40 -22.88
N LYS A 620 -21.96 -41.32 -23.61
CA LYS A 620 -21.74 -42.18 -24.79
C LYS A 620 -21.44 -43.63 -24.36
N PRO A 621 -21.82 -44.64 -25.17
CA PRO A 621 -21.49 -46.05 -24.91
C PRO A 621 -19.99 -46.29 -25.04
N LEU A 622 -19.50 -47.32 -24.35
CA LEU A 622 -18.09 -47.70 -24.36
C LEU A 622 -17.67 -48.26 -25.73
N ASP A 623 -16.67 -47.64 -26.36
CA ASP A 623 -15.90 -48.24 -27.45
C ASP A 623 -14.58 -48.81 -26.90
N ALA A 624 -14.60 -50.07 -26.48
CA ALA A 624 -13.44 -50.74 -25.89
C ALA A 624 -12.23 -50.78 -26.84
N GLY A 625 -12.46 -50.86 -28.17
CA GLY A 625 -11.38 -50.89 -29.16
C GLY A 625 -10.60 -49.58 -29.21
N ALA A 626 -11.28 -48.46 -29.02
CA ALA A 626 -10.71 -47.12 -29.02
C ALA A 626 -9.83 -46.80 -27.80
N LEU A 627 -9.96 -47.57 -26.71
CA LEU A 627 -9.23 -47.37 -25.44
C LEU A 627 -8.15 -48.43 -25.18
N LYS A 628 -8.07 -49.50 -26.00
CA LYS A 628 -7.07 -50.57 -25.84
C LYS A 628 -5.64 -50.01 -25.70
N SER A 629 -4.93 -50.50 -24.69
CA SER A 629 -3.56 -50.11 -24.39
C SER A 629 -2.60 -50.62 -25.46
N HIS A 630 -1.67 -49.75 -25.86
CA HIS A 630 -0.53 -50.09 -26.71
C HIS A 630 0.74 -49.85 -25.90
N SER A 631 1.76 -50.69 -26.08
CA SER A 631 3.02 -50.59 -25.34
C SER A 631 3.64 -49.19 -25.48
N GLY A 632 4.04 -48.60 -24.36
CA GLY A 632 4.58 -47.25 -24.34
C GLY A 632 4.61 -46.63 -22.96
N VAL A 633 4.17 -45.39 -22.85
CA VAL A 633 4.10 -44.64 -21.60
C VAL A 633 2.74 -44.87 -20.96
N THR A 634 2.72 -45.10 -19.64
CA THR A 634 1.49 -45.26 -18.84
C THR A 634 0.94 -43.90 -18.41
N ALA A 635 -0.38 -43.75 -18.34
CA ALA A 635 -1.03 -42.51 -17.87
C ALA A 635 -0.66 -42.15 -16.43
N GLU A 636 -0.51 -43.14 -15.55
CA GLU A 636 -0.05 -42.94 -14.16
C GLU A 636 1.34 -42.30 -14.12
N ARG A 637 2.29 -42.78 -14.95
CA ARG A 637 3.64 -42.22 -15.04
C ARG A 637 3.66 -40.74 -15.45
N LEU A 638 2.68 -40.32 -16.25
CA LEU A 638 2.60 -38.94 -16.76
C LEU A 638 1.92 -37.94 -15.83
N TYR A 639 0.94 -38.37 -15.03
CA TYR A 639 0.06 -37.45 -14.31
C TYR A 639 0.09 -37.64 -12.79
N THR A 640 0.54 -38.79 -12.30
CA THR A 640 0.60 -39.09 -10.86
C THR A 640 2.03 -39.12 -10.39
N ASN A 641 2.29 -38.55 -9.22
CA ASN A 641 3.58 -38.63 -8.55
C ASN A 641 3.44 -39.50 -7.31
N GLN A 642 4.29 -40.51 -7.17
CA GLN A 642 4.21 -41.46 -6.06
C GLN A 642 4.31 -40.75 -4.71
N LYS A 643 5.27 -39.83 -4.57
CA LYS A 643 5.52 -39.18 -3.27
C LYS A 643 4.35 -38.29 -2.83
N VAL A 644 3.75 -37.57 -3.76
CA VAL A 644 2.54 -36.76 -3.49
C VAL A 644 1.37 -37.66 -3.10
N THR A 645 1.18 -38.78 -3.81
CA THR A 645 0.10 -39.73 -3.54
C THR A 645 0.26 -40.38 -2.18
N ASP A 646 1.48 -40.77 -1.81
CA ASP A 646 1.80 -41.35 -0.49
C ASP A 646 1.47 -40.39 0.66
N LEU A 647 1.77 -39.10 0.51
CA LEU A 647 1.47 -38.08 1.53
C LEU A 647 -0.03 -37.97 1.79
N VAL A 648 -0.83 -37.93 0.72
CA VAL A 648 -2.29 -37.82 0.81
C VAL A 648 -2.91 -39.13 1.31
N ALA A 649 -2.45 -40.28 0.83
CA ALA A 649 -2.92 -41.60 1.27
C ALA A 649 -2.62 -41.85 2.76
N LYS A 650 -1.44 -41.44 3.25
CA LYS A 650 -1.10 -41.49 4.68
C LYS A 650 -2.07 -40.64 5.50
N ALA A 651 -2.39 -39.43 5.02
CA ALA A 651 -3.32 -38.52 5.70
C ALA A 651 -4.76 -39.06 5.72
N GLU A 652 -5.25 -39.64 4.61
CA GLU A 652 -6.56 -40.29 4.54
C GLU A 652 -6.64 -41.49 5.50
N THR A 653 -5.57 -42.29 5.57
CA THR A 653 -5.48 -43.44 6.48
C THR A 653 -5.54 -42.99 7.95
N GLU A 654 -4.79 -41.94 8.31
CA GLU A 654 -4.82 -41.41 9.68
C GLU A 654 -6.16 -40.75 10.04
N GLN A 655 -6.83 -40.14 9.08
CA GLN A 655 -8.13 -39.50 9.32
C GLN A 655 -9.26 -40.51 9.48
N ASN A 656 -9.22 -41.61 8.71
CA ASN A 656 -10.22 -42.67 8.71
C ASN A 656 -9.88 -43.82 9.69
N ASP A 657 -8.94 -43.61 10.62
CA ASP A 657 -8.60 -44.60 11.64
C ASP A 657 -9.81 -44.89 12.55
N TYR A 658 -10.42 -46.06 12.34
CA TYR A 658 -11.62 -46.53 13.04
C TYR A 658 -11.44 -46.67 14.55
N ARG A 659 -10.20 -46.64 15.06
CA ARG A 659 -9.89 -46.69 16.49
C ARG A 659 -10.22 -45.39 17.21
N ARG A 660 -10.43 -44.28 16.48
CA ARG A 660 -10.70 -42.96 17.05
C ARG A 660 -12.20 -42.69 17.12
N LEU A 661 -12.65 -42.24 18.30
CA LEU A 661 -14.05 -41.88 18.55
C LEU A 661 -14.47 -40.55 17.90
N ARG A 662 -13.52 -39.74 17.44
CA ARG A 662 -13.77 -38.41 16.85
C ARG A 662 -12.91 -38.19 15.61
N ALA A 663 -13.52 -37.62 14.58
CA ALA A 663 -12.79 -37.19 13.39
C ALA A 663 -11.80 -36.07 13.72
N ILE A 664 -10.56 -36.21 13.26
CA ILE A 664 -9.49 -35.22 13.46
C ILE A 664 -9.14 -34.60 12.11
N ASN A 665 -8.85 -33.29 12.11
CA ASN A 665 -8.32 -32.60 10.93
C ASN A 665 -6.81 -32.83 10.84
N VAL A 666 -6.43 -33.65 9.87
CA VAL A 666 -5.07 -34.10 9.60
C VAL A 666 -4.46 -33.26 8.47
N PHE A 667 -3.16 -32.98 8.52
CA PHE A 667 -2.43 -32.31 7.43
C PHE A 667 -2.42 -33.17 6.15
N PHE A 668 -2.63 -32.56 4.98
CA PHE A 668 -2.80 -33.21 3.66
C PHE A 668 -4.09 -34.03 3.47
N SER A 669 -5.02 -33.97 4.43
CA SER A 669 -6.34 -34.56 4.22
C SER A 669 -7.14 -33.79 3.17
N PRO A 670 -7.82 -34.48 2.22
CA PRO A 670 -8.68 -33.83 1.23
C PRO A 670 -9.92 -33.13 1.80
N GLU A 671 -10.45 -33.61 2.93
CA GLU A 671 -11.67 -33.10 3.55
C GLU A 671 -11.44 -32.73 5.02
N LYS A 672 -11.86 -31.53 5.42
CA LYS A 672 -11.84 -31.09 6.81
C LYS A 672 -13.21 -31.31 7.43
N HIS A 673 -13.22 -31.95 8.60
CA HIS A 673 -14.42 -32.26 9.38
C HIS A 673 -14.55 -31.26 10.53
N TYR A 674 -15.70 -30.59 10.61
CA TYR A 674 -16.04 -29.68 11.70
C TYR A 674 -17.40 -30.06 12.28
N ASP A 675 -17.41 -30.37 13.56
CA ASP A 675 -18.66 -30.57 14.30
C ASP A 675 -19.21 -29.20 14.71
N MET A 676 -20.41 -28.85 14.23
CA MET A 676 -21.11 -27.63 14.62
C MET A 676 -22.38 -27.98 15.39
N TYR A 677 -22.57 -27.34 16.54
CA TYR A 677 -23.77 -27.48 17.35
C TYR A 677 -24.67 -26.27 17.12
N ILE A 678 -25.76 -26.45 16.39
CA ILE A 678 -26.72 -25.37 16.09
C ILE A 678 -28.12 -25.89 16.42
N PHE A 679 -28.90 -25.09 17.16
CA PHE A 679 -30.30 -25.40 17.54
C PHE A 679 -30.51 -26.80 18.17
N GLY A 680 -29.59 -27.26 19.01
CA GLY A 680 -29.74 -28.55 19.70
C GLY A 680 -29.32 -29.79 18.91
N HIS A 681 -28.95 -29.62 17.63
CA HIS A 681 -28.53 -30.71 16.76
C HIS A 681 -27.04 -30.61 16.38
N TYR A 682 -26.38 -31.77 16.30
CA TYR A 682 -25.01 -31.89 15.79
C TYR A 682 -25.03 -32.00 14.27
N TYR A 683 -24.39 -31.04 13.60
CA TYR A 683 -24.14 -31.08 12.16
C TYR A 683 -22.65 -31.32 11.92
N MET A 684 -22.33 -32.35 11.14
CA MET A 684 -20.96 -32.60 10.68
C MET A 684 -20.75 -31.89 9.34
N LEU A 685 -20.03 -30.78 9.36
CA LEU A 685 -19.70 -30.02 8.16
C LEU A 685 -18.40 -30.59 7.56
N ARG A 686 -18.48 -31.09 6.32
CA ARG A 686 -17.31 -31.49 5.53
C ARG A 686 -16.98 -30.39 4.53
N ILE A 687 -15.77 -29.84 4.63
CA ILE A 687 -15.27 -28.80 3.73
C ILE A 687 -14.06 -29.35 2.99
N SER A 688 -14.03 -29.25 1.66
CA SER A 688 -12.82 -29.58 0.90
C SER A 688 -11.66 -28.69 1.33
N VAL A 689 -10.46 -29.27 1.52
CA VAL A 689 -9.26 -28.53 1.92
C VAL A 689 -8.94 -27.37 0.97
N LEU A 690 -9.27 -27.51 -0.32
CA LEU A 690 -9.11 -26.48 -1.34
C LEU A 690 -9.96 -25.25 -1.01
N THR A 691 -11.25 -25.47 -0.73
CA THR A 691 -12.19 -24.40 -0.36
C THR A 691 -11.86 -23.78 0.99
N TYR A 692 -11.43 -24.59 1.95
CA TYR A 692 -11.01 -24.16 3.28
C TYR A 692 -9.76 -23.25 3.19
N ALA A 693 -8.70 -23.71 2.54
CA ALA A 693 -7.47 -22.95 2.34
C ALA A 693 -7.72 -21.64 1.57
N THR A 694 -8.51 -21.70 0.50
CA THR A 694 -8.89 -20.52 -0.28
C THR A 694 -9.61 -19.49 0.58
N THR A 695 -10.60 -19.92 1.36
CA THR A 695 -11.39 -19.03 2.22
C THR A 695 -10.52 -18.36 3.28
N ILE A 696 -9.59 -19.11 3.88
CA ILE A 696 -8.66 -18.57 4.88
C ILE A 696 -7.69 -17.57 4.25
N LEU A 697 -7.11 -17.87 3.09
CA LEU A 697 -6.13 -17.00 2.43
C LEU A 697 -6.76 -15.71 1.88
N VAL A 698 -7.97 -15.78 1.31
CA VAL A 698 -8.73 -14.58 0.93
C VAL A 698 -9.11 -13.79 2.19
N GLY A 699 -9.62 -14.46 3.22
CA GLY A 699 -10.04 -13.85 4.48
C GLY A 699 -8.88 -13.14 5.20
N SER A 700 -7.70 -13.77 5.26
CA SER A 700 -6.50 -13.18 5.86
C SER A 700 -6.00 -11.96 5.08
N SER A 701 -6.02 -12.04 3.74
CA SER A 701 -5.68 -10.91 2.87
C SER A 701 -6.61 -9.70 3.10
N LEU A 702 -7.93 -9.94 3.13
CA LEU A 702 -8.91 -8.89 3.44
C LEU A 702 -8.76 -8.35 4.87
N GLY A 703 -8.47 -9.21 5.85
CA GLY A 703 -8.16 -8.81 7.22
C GLY A 703 -6.93 -7.89 7.29
N LEU A 704 -5.86 -8.21 6.57
CA LEU A 704 -4.67 -7.36 6.45
C LEU A 704 -4.99 -6.02 5.78
N MET A 705 -5.83 -6.00 4.75
CA MET A 705 -6.30 -4.74 4.13
C MET A 705 -7.13 -3.89 5.09
N ALA A 706 -7.94 -4.51 5.97
CA ALA A 706 -8.68 -3.81 7.01
C ALA A 706 -7.74 -3.21 8.08
N ILE A 707 -6.69 -3.95 8.47
CA ILE A 707 -5.63 -3.44 9.36
C ILE A 707 -4.93 -2.25 8.71
N LEU A 708 -4.55 -2.37 7.43
CA LEU A 708 -3.93 -1.30 6.66
C LEU A 708 -4.81 -0.03 6.63
N TYR A 709 -6.12 -0.20 6.40
CA TYR A 709 -7.08 0.91 6.48
C TYR A 709 -7.07 1.57 7.86
N GLY A 710 -7.05 0.78 8.94
CA GLY A 710 -6.96 1.29 10.31
C GLY A 710 -5.67 2.09 10.56
N VAL A 711 -4.52 1.57 10.12
CA VAL A 711 -3.21 2.22 10.27
C VAL A 711 -3.17 3.54 9.50
N LEU A 712 -3.53 3.52 8.21
CA LEU A 712 -3.53 4.71 7.37
C LEU A 712 -4.55 5.75 7.85
N LYS A 713 -5.74 5.33 8.28
CA LYS A 713 -6.75 6.24 8.86
C LYS A 713 -6.23 6.92 10.12
N ARG A 714 -5.50 6.20 10.98
CA ARG A 714 -4.86 6.80 12.18
C ARG A 714 -3.73 7.75 11.81
N GLN A 715 -2.91 7.43 10.81
CA GLN A 715 -1.82 8.29 10.35
C GLN A 715 -2.30 9.57 9.64
N LEU A 716 -3.42 9.49 8.91
CA LEU A 716 -4.01 10.63 8.20
C LEU A 716 -4.95 11.47 9.07
N ARG A 717 -5.47 10.94 10.18
CA ARG A 717 -6.23 11.73 11.16
C ARG A 717 -5.35 12.81 11.78
N THR A 718 -5.98 13.93 12.11
CA THR A 718 -5.37 14.99 12.93
C THR A 718 -4.84 14.37 14.21
N ARG A 719 -3.51 14.39 14.40
CA ARG A 719 -2.94 14.08 15.70
C ARG A 719 -3.36 15.22 16.64
N SER A 720 -4.29 14.94 17.55
CA SER A 720 -4.30 15.63 18.83
C SER A 720 -3.05 15.14 19.56
N ARG A 721 -2.12 16.05 19.85
CA ARG A 721 -1.07 15.77 20.84
C ARG A 721 -1.79 15.79 22.19
N ASN A 722 -2.14 14.61 22.69
CA ASN A 722 -2.27 14.41 24.14
C ASN A 722 -0.88 14.21 24.73
#